data_AF-A0A6M0Q5R3-F1
#
_entry.id   AF-A0A6M0Q5R3-F1
#
_cell.length_a   1.000
_cell.length_b   1.000
_cell.length_c   1.000
_cell.angle_alpha   90.00
_cell.angle_beta   90.00
_cell.angle_gamma   90.00
#
_symmetry.space_group_name_H-M   'P 1'
#
loop_
_entity.id
_entity.type
_entity.pdbx_description
1 polymer ?
#
loop_
_entity_poly.entity_id
_entity_poly.type
_entity_poly.pdbx_seq_one_letter_code
_entity_poly.pdbx_strand_id
1 'polypeptide(L)'
;MDYLSELNNESFANYIMYEEDSVAKSWLDRGASGWRLDVANEVDPEFWLEFRKELKTGKKNDPLILGEIWDDASEYFLGDLYDSVMNYRFRGAMIDYLKNGNAEGAEDQLNAIYEDYPKEAFYALMNLMGSHDTSRASFMLGNGTDSFERSEYDNNYNHELGIQRLKLAAILQMGYAGAPTIYYGDEAGMTGSKDPDGRRTYPWGQEDKNLINHYKKIGNIRENYQKLFSYGDLNHIYANGDVLAFSRTDKKNTGIVITNRGNEEKTIELDVKELLINGVQLTDQLNKKYKVKSKDGTLTITVPAMSGRMLVSDKGQKLKRPSAVTNISAEEGSRTATLSWEGDAKKYAIYQSTIKGAFYQKVAETTETHMTIEGLENGRKYYFAIVALDQHQNESTKVETNEAVIPHVKLTLDTYQIDQLTALDSGEINLSSPQTISANIFVKGETENGEMEGLMAKLEVRAPGTDTWTSYKAIYSSQQDEFNVYQANFLPLIEGSYEYRFAFSTDLGRNWVTSQALNVSYVKGDDIIQPVEKISLNQPVQESGQVNLSWQIDGANDPYMYAIVRDGEIIDMLFDPLRASYQDINVTNGKTYSYEVHVYDQAGNQVKSNQVSVTPELVTVKVTFKVNAPVYTPQGIYITIPGSKNGWNTGAWQMTRAGAVTNDYEYTVEAEEGEVLTYKYVKNGTWDQEGLADHTPLNPNDDDISYYGYGAQGTDLSVVVTNEGGNEMVIQDKILRWIDQPVVITSHTDGQSVTSDSITIKGNAIKEGVLTINGQVVSINDDMSFSHSLQLAQGENKVTIQIQPSEENKSTVFKNDGGAITKATKTIEYTIIKN
;
A
#
# COMPACT_ATOMS: atom_id res chain seq x y z
N MET A 1 -46.04 -14.80 -23.91
CA MET A 1 -45.50 -13.43 -23.97
C MET A 1 -44.15 -13.53 -23.30
N ASP A 2 -43.08 -13.13 -23.99
CA ASP A 2 -41.78 -12.99 -23.35
C ASP A 2 -41.87 -11.73 -22.48
N TYR A 3 -41.77 -11.91 -21.17
CA TYR A 3 -41.73 -10.81 -20.22
C TYR A 3 -40.25 -10.48 -19.98
N LEU A 4 -39.93 -9.18 -19.86
CA LEU A 4 -38.55 -8.73 -19.57
C LEU A 4 -38.09 -9.12 -18.15
N SER A 5 -39.02 -9.43 -17.25
CA SER A 5 -38.80 -9.89 -15.87
C SER A 5 -39.97 -10.80 -15.46
N GLU A 6 -39.71 -11.83 -14.65
CA GLU A 6 -40.70 -12.73 -14.09
C GLU A 6 -41.79 -12.00 -13.29
N LEU A 7 -41.43 -10.84 -12.70
CA LEU A 7 -42.35 -10.01 -11.92
C LEU A 7 -43.51 -9.48 -12.77
N ASN A 8 -43.27 -9.23 -14.05
CA ASN A 8 -44.26 -8.73 -15.00
C ASN A 8 -45.28 -9.80 -15.44
N ASN A 9 -45.03 -11.07 -15.11
CA ASN A 9 -46.04 -12.12 -15.21
C ASN A 9 -46.85 -12.19 -13.91
N GLU A 10 -47.86 -11.32 -13.78
CA GLU A 10 -48.65 -11.18 -12.55
C GLU A 10 -49.21 -12.51 -12.02
N SER A 11 -49.67 -13.40 -12.90
CA SER A 11 -50.17 -14.72 -12.48
C SER A 11 -49.08 -15.58 -11.83
N PHE A 12 -47.85 -15.49 -12.33
CA PHE A 12 -46.70 -16.18 -11.75
C PHE A 12 -46.26 -15.54 -10.43
N ALA A 13 -46.10 -14.20 -10.39
CA ALA A 13 -45.73 -13.50 -9.17
C ALA A 13 -46.76 -13.70 -8.04
N ASN A 14 -48.06 -13.72 -8.35
CA ASN A 14 -49.12 -14.02 -7.40
C ASN A 14 -48.99 -15.43 -6.82
N TYR A 15 -48.83 -16.43 -7.71
CA TYR A 15 -48.66 -17.82 -7.33
C TYR A 15 -47.40 -18.05 -6.47
N ILE A 16 -46.30 -17.35 -6.77
CA ILE A 16 -45.03 -17.53 -6.04
C ILE A 16 -45.03 -16.80 -4.70
N MET A 17 -45.45 -15.53 -4.62
CA MET A 17 -45.25 -14.71 -3.42
C MET A 17 -46.47 -13.92 -2.93
N TYR A 18 -47.29 -13.30 -3.79
CA TYR A 18 -48.29 -12.35 -3.29
C TYR A 18 -49.53 -12.99 -2.67
N GLU A 19 -50.06 -14.08 -3.23
CA GLU A 19 -51.25 -14.72 -2.68
C GLU A 19 -51.00 -15.21 -1.25
N GLU A 20 -52.05 -15.26 -0.42
CA GLU A 20 -51.91 -15.74 0.97
C GLU A 20 -51.45 -17.20 1.02
N ASP A 21 -51.91 -18.03 0.07
CA ASP A 21 -51.53 -19.43 -0.10
C ASP A 21 -50.41 -19.64 -1.14
N SER A 22 -49.73 -18.56 -1.55
CA SER A 22 -48.59 -18.62 -2.47
C SER A 22 -47.54 -19.62 -2.03
N VAL A 23 -46.76 -20.14 -2.99
CA VAL A 23 -45.72 -21.15 -2.72
C VAL A 23 -44.79 -20.68 -1.59
N ALA A 24 -44.31 -19.44 -1.65
CA ALA A 24 -43.35 -18.91 -0.70
C ALA A 24 -43.90 -18.85 0.74
N LYS A 25 -45.14 -18.41 0.92
CA LYS A 25 -45.77 -18.28 2.25
C LYS A 25 -46.27 -19.61 2.80
N SER A 26 -46.85 -20.44 1.93
CA SER A 26 -47.38 -21.74 2.29
C SER A 26 -46.38 -22.63 3.03
N TRP A 27 -45.11 -22.65 2.61
CA TRP A 27 -44.09 -23.47 3.28
C TRP A 27 -43.58 -22.85 4.58
N LEU A 28 -43.51 -21.51 4.66
CA LEU A 28 -43.17 -20.82 5.90
C LEU A 28 -44.24 -21.03 6.98
N ASP A 29 -45.53 -20.97 6.61
CA ASP A 29 -46.65 -21.26 7.52
C ASP A 29 -46.66 -22.72 8.00
N ARG A 30 -46.05 -23.63 7.22
CA ARG A 30 -45.85 -25.04 7.58
C ARG A 30 -44.58 -25.29 8.39
N GLY A 31 -43.81 -24.25 8.72
CA GLY A 31 -42.68 -24.31 9.64
C GLY A 31 -41.29 -24.25 8.99
N ALA A 32 -41.20 -24.02 7.67
CA ALA A 32 -39.91 -23.68 7.07
C ALA A 32 -39.38 -22.35 7.65
N SER A 33 -38.05 -22.24 7.80
CA SER A 33 -37.40 -21.05 8.38
C SER A 33 -36.69 -20.16 7.34
N GLY A 34 -36.84 -20.48 6.05
CA GLY A 34 -36.16 -19.78 4.98
C GLY A 34 -36.22 -20.51 3.65
N TRP A 35 -35.60 -19.91 2.65
CA TRP A 35 -35.53 -20.36 1.27
C TRP A 35 -34.09 -20.38 0.79
N ARG A 36 -33.67 -21.49 0.17
CA ARG A 36 -32.49 -21.56 -0.70
C ARG A 36 -33.01 -21.44 -2.13
N LEU A 37 -32.62 -20.37 -2.81
CA LEU A 37 -33.07 -20.01 -4.16
C LEU A 37 -32.13 -20.66 -5.18
N ASP A 38 -32.67 -21.57 -5.97
CA ASP A 38 -31.96 -22.28 -7.05
C ASP A 38 -31.78 -21.34 -8.25
N VAL A 39 -30.59 -21.37 -8.87
CA VAL A 39 -30.24 -20.56 -10.07
C VAL A 39 -30.67 -19.08 -9.92
N ALA A 40 -30.41 -18.50 -8.74
CA ALA A 40 -30.99 -17.22 -8.34
C ALA A 40 -30.54 -16.04 -9.22
N ASN A 41 -29.35 -16.13 -9.81
CA ASN A 41 -28.75 -15.15 -10.71
C ASN A 41 -29.38 -15.10 -12.12
N GLU A 42 -30.20 -16.10 -12.50
CA GLU A 42 -30.91 -16.08 -13.79
C GLU A 42 -32.31 -15.47 -13.71
N VAL A 43 -32.78 -15.15 -12.49
CA VAL A 43 -34.06 -14.47 -12.24
C VAL A 43 -33.80 -12.99 -12.03
N ASP A 44 -34.66 -12.14 -12.60
CA ASP A 44 -34.50 -10.70 -12.56
C ASP A 44 -34.43 -10.15 -11.10
N PRO A 45 -33.46 -9.27 -10.76
CA PRO A 45 -33.33 -8.73 -9.42
C PRO A 45 -34.59 -8.04 -8.88
N GLU A 46 -35.41 -7.39 -9.73
CA GLU A 46 -36.67 -6.76 -9.28
C GLU A 46 -37.64 -7.78 -8.68
N PHE A 47 -37.65 -9.01 -9.22
CA PHE A 47 -38.46 -10.10 -8.67
C PHE A 47 -38.01 -10.43 -7.24
N TRP A 48 -36.71 -10.52 -7.01
CA TRP A 48 -36.15 -10.84 -5.69
C TRP A 48 -36.29 -9.72 -4.68
N LEU A 49 -36.21 -8.45 -5.11
CA LEU A 49 -36.48 -7.30 -4.26
C LEU A 49 -37.90 -7.40 -3.67
N GLU A 50 -38.87 -7.66 -4.53
CA GLU A 50 -40.27 -7.76 -4.12
C GLU A 50 -40.53 -9.04 -3.33
N PHE A 51 -39.88 -10.16 -3.68
CA PHE A 51 -39.91 -11.40 -2.91
C PHE A 51 -39.44 -11.20 -1.47
N ARG A 52 -38.30 -10.53 -1.27
CA ARG A 52 -37.80 -10.20 0.07
C ARG A 52 -38.80 -9.32 0.81
N LYS A 53 -39.27 -8.26 0.18
CA LYS A 53 -40.20 -7.31 0.78
C LYS A 53 -41.48 -8.00 1.24
N GLU A 54 -42.06 -8.86 0.41
CA GLU A 54 -43.29 -9.60 0.73
C GLU A 54 -43.09 -10.57 1.90
N LEU A 55 -41.94 -11.26 1.95
CA LEU A 55 -41.69 -12.26 2.99
C LEU A 55 -41.22 -11.69 4.33
N LYS A 56 -40.60 -10.50 4.34
CA LYS A 56 -40.04 -9.90 5.57
C LYS A 56 -40.93 -8.84 6.21
N THR A 57 -41.78 -8.17 5.45
CA THR A 57 -42.59 -7.06 5.99
C THR A 57 -43.55 -7.53 7.10
N GLY A 58 -43.43 -6.94 8.28
CA GLY A 58 -44.35 -7.19 9.41
C GLY A 58 -44.15 -8.52 10.13
N LYS A 59 -43.04 -9.24 9.89
CA LYS A 59 -42.73 -10.50 10.58
C LYS A 59 -41.81 -10.26 11.78
N LYS A 60 -41.96 -11.10 12.82
CA LYS A 60 -41.14 -11.05 14.05
C LYS A 60 -39.90 -11.95 13.96
N ASN A 61 -40.00 -13.02 13.18
CA ASN A 61 -38.92 -13.95 12.86
C ASN A 61 -38.86 -14.03 11.33
N ASP A 62 -38.01 -13.23 10.73
CA ASP A 62 -37.92 -13.15 9.27
C ASP A 62 -37.30 -14.43 8.71
N PRO A 63 -37.82 -14.95 7.58
CA PRO A 63 -37.22 -16.11 6.92
C PRO A 63 -35.83 -15.76 6.38
N LEU A 64 -34.90 -16.71 6.46
CA LEU A 64 -33.62 -16.62 5.76
C LEU A 64 -33.85 -16.67 4.25
N ILE A 65 -33.31 -15.72 3.50
CA ILE A 65 -33.30 -15.76 2.04
C ILE A 65 -31.86 -15.97 1.58
N LEU A 66 -31.58 -17.13 0.98
CA LEU A 66 -30.25 -17.53 0.58
C LEU A 66 -30.21 -17.84 -0.91
N GLY A 67 -29.37 -17.13 -1.67
CA GLY A 67 -29.17 -17.39 -3.10
C GLY A 67 -28.14 -18.48 -3.38
N GLU A 68 -28.36 -19.30 -4.40
CA GLU A 68 -27.26 -20.05 -5.03
C GLU A 68 -26.49 -19.13 -5.99
N ILE A 69 -25.36 -18.62 -5.53
CA ILE A 69 -24.41 -17.84 -6.32
C ILE A 69 -23.04 -18.48 -6.14
N TRP A 70 -22.36 -18.79 -7.24
CA TRP A 70 -21.09 -19.51 -7.22
C TRP A 70 -19.88 -18.57 -7.09
N ASP A 71 -20.02 -17.36 -7.64
CA ASP A 71 -18.96 -16.36 -7.73
C ASP A 71 -19.22 -15.20 -6.75
N ASP A 72 -18.77 -13.99 -7.09
CA ASP A 72 -19.02 -12.79 -6.31
C ASP A 72 -20.53 -12.50 -6.22
N ALA A 73 -21.02 -12.33 -4.99
CA ALA A 73 -22.41 -12.02 -4.67
C ALA A 73 -22.60 -10.60 -4.12
N SER A 74 -21.60 -9.73 -4.24
CA SER A 74 -21.61 -8.37 -3.70
C SER A 74 -22.83 -7.57 -4.15
N GLU A 75 -23.24 -7.71 -5.42
CA GLU A 75 -24.42 -7.06 -6.00
C GLU A 75 -25.75 -7.43 -5.30
N TYR A 76 -25.82 -8.60 -4.66
CA TYR A 76 -27.03 -9.07 -3.96
C TYR A 76 -27.06 -8.69 -2.47
N PHE A 77 -26.02 -8.03 -1.95
CA PHE A 77 -25.87 -7.69 -0.53
C PHE A 77 -26.02 -6.20 -0.23
N LEU A 78 -26.83 -5.48 -1.01
CA LEU A 78 -27.22 -4.10 -0.71
C LEU A 78 -28.30 -4.01 0.39
N GLY A 79 -28.77 -5.15 0.92
CA GLY A 79 -29.70 -5.28 2.04
C GLY A 79 -31.16 -5.53 1.65
N ASP A 80 -31.45 -5.50 0.35
CA ASP A 80 -32.78 -5.51 -0.28
C ASP A 80 -33.07 -6.79 -1.08
N LEU A 81 -32.07 -7.65 -1.30
CA LEU A 81 -32.19 -8.94 -1.99
C LEU A 81 -31.99 -10.13 -1.03
N TYR A 82 -30.77 -10.65 -0.91
CA TYR A 82 -30.49 -11.87 -0.15
C TYR A 82 -29.92 -11.54 1.25
N ASP A 83 -30.06 -12.47 2.18
CA ASP A 83 -29.36 -12.42 3.48
C ASP A 83 -28.00 -13.11 3.44
N SER A 84 -27.87 -14.09 2.55
CA SER A 84 -26.71 -14.97 2.42
C SER A 84 -26.67 -15.58 1.02
N VAL A 85 -25.54 -16.19 0.69
CA VAL A 85 -25.42 -17.11 -0.46
C VAL A 85 -24.75 -18.43 -0.05
N MET A 86 -24.77 -19.41 -0.95
CA MET A 86 -23.93 -20.60 -0.87
C MET A 86 -22.47 -20.18 -1.09
N ASN A 87 -21.62 -20.33 -0.08
CA ASN A 87 -20.26 -19.79 -0.13
C ASN A 87 -19.29 -20.73 -0.88
N TYR A 88 -19.47 -20.82 -2.20
CA TYR A 88 -18.58 -21.61 -3.08
C TYR A 88 -17.18 -21.00 -3.19
N ARG A 89 -17.01 -19.69 -2.96
CA ARG A 89 -15.70 -19.04 -2.84
C ARG A 89 -14.90 -19.57 -1.64
N PHE A 90 -15.54 -19.71 -0.46
CA PHE A 90 -14.93 -20.38 0.70
C PHE A 90 -14.56 -21.84 0.38
N ARG A 91 -15.44 -22.58 -0.31
CA ARG A 91 -15.14 -23.94 -0.74
C ARG A 91 -13.88 -23.98 -1.62
N GLY A 92 -13.79 -23.08 -2.60
CA GLY A 92 -12.64 -22.95 -3.50
C GLY A 92 -11.34 -22.78 -2.73
N ALA A 93 -11.29 -21.78 -1.84
CA ALA A 93 -10.14 -21.49 -0.99
C ALA A 93 -9.70 -22.70 -0.15
N MET A 94 -10.67 -23.36 0.50
CA MET A 94 -10.36 -24.52 1.36
C MET A 94 -9.90 -25.75 0.57
N ILE A 95 -10.52 -26.03 -0.58
CA ILE A 95 -10.10 -27.15 -1.44
C ILE A 95 -8.71 -26.90 -2.00
N ASP A 96 -8.42 -25.69 -2.49
CA ASP A 96 -7.10 -25.35 -3.03
C ASP A 96 -6.01 -25.47 -1.96
N TYR A 97 -6.18 -24.84 -0.80
CA TYR A 97 -5.23 -24.95 0.31
C TYR A 97 -5.01 -26.41 0.73
N LEU A 98 -6.09 -27.14 1.04
CA LEU A 98 -5.97 -28.48 1.60
C LEU A 98 -5.48 -29.50 0.58
N LYS A 99 -5.73 -29.31 -0.72
CA LYS A 99 -5.25 -30.19 -1.80
C LYS A 99 -3.81 -29.84 -2.24
N ASN A 100 -3.51 -28.55 -2.40
CA ASN A 100 -2.29 -28.09 -3.06
C ASN A 100 -1.22 -27.48 -2.13
N GLY A 101 -1.53 -27.15 -0.87
CA GLY A 101 -0.55 -26.53 0.04
C GLY A 101 -0.38 -25.04 -0.19
N ASN A 102 -1.46 -24.35 -0.55
CA ASN A 102 -1.51 -22.92 -0.84
C ASN A 102 -2.28 -22.17 0.27
N ALA A 103 -1.67 -22.03 1.45
CA ALA A 103 -2.32 -21.32 2.56
C ALA A 103 -2.47 -19.82 2.24
N GLU A 104 -1.48 -19.23 1.58
CA GLU A 104 -1.41 -17.83 1.19
C GLU A 104 -2.57 -17.49 0.24
N GLY A 105 -2.74 -18.27 -0.84
CA GLY A 105 -3.86 -18.05 -1.75
C GLY A 105 -5.23 -18.28 -1.11
N ALA A 106 -5.33 -19.14 -0.09
CA ALA A 106 -6.56 -19.26 0.69
C ALA A 106 -6.80 -18.04 1.58
N GLU A 107 -5.77 -17.48 2.22
CA GLU A 107 -5.88 -16.23 2.97
C GLU A 107 -6.32 -15.07 2.07
N ASP A 108 -5.71 -14.93 0.89
CA ASP A 108 -6.09 -13.90 -0.10
C ASP A 108 -7.55 -14.03 -0.53
N GLN A 109 -8.00 -15.24 -0.89
CA GLN A 109 -9.39 -15.48 -1.28
C GLN A 109 -10.37 -15.26 -0.13
N LEU A 110 -10.01 -15.66 1.10
CA LEU A 110 -10.85 -15.45 2.27
C LEU A 110 -10.93 -13.97 2.67
N ASN A 111 -9.85 -13.21 2.52
CA ASN A 111 -9.83 -11.75 2.70
C ASN A 111 -10.69 -11.06 1.64
N ALA A 112 -10.59 -11.46 0.37
CA ALA A 112 -11.47 -10.91 -0.68
C ALA A 112 -12.96 -11.11 -0.34
N ILE A 113 -13.35 -12.31 0.09
CA ILE A 113 -14.74 -12.58 0.54
C ILE A 113 -15.13 -11.68 1.73
N TYR A 114 -14.20 -11.42 2.65
CA TYR A 114 -14.44 -10.57 3.82
C TYR A 114 -14.59 -9.09 3.45
N GLU A 115 -13.86 -8.63 2.43
CA GLU A 115 -13.90 -7.25 1.93
C GLU A 115 -15.10 -6.98 1.01
N ASP A 116 -15.48 -7.95 0.18
CA ASP A 116 -16.57 -7.82 -0.79
C ASP A 116 -17.94 -7.74 -0.12
N TYR A 117 -18.11 -8.39 1.04
CA TYR A 117 -19.42 -8.60 1.65
C TYR A 117 -19.60 -7.81 2.96
N PRO A 118 -20.77 -7.18 3.17
CA PRO A 118 -21.06 -6.53 4.45
C PRO A 118 -21.05 -7.55 5.58
N LYS A 119 -20.68 -7.09 6.79
CA LYS A 119 -20.49 -7.94 7.97
C LYS A 119 -21.71 -8.83 8.24
N GLU A 120 -22.92 -8.31 8.08
CA GLU A 120 -24.16 -9.05 8.31
C GLU A 120 -24.28 -10.26 7.38
N ALA A 121 -24.01 -10.08 6.08
CA ALA A 121 -24.07 -11.15 5.08
C ALA A 121 -22.91 -12.14 5.26
N PHE A 122 -21.68 -11.64 5.48
CA PHE A 122 -20.49 -12.47 5.68
C PHE A 122 -20.68 -13.49 6.82
N TYR A 123 -21.27 -13.05 7.94
CA TYR A 123 -21.54 -13.92 9.09
C TYR A 123 -22.73 -14.86 8.90
N ALA A 124 -23.53 -14.69 7.83
CA ALA A 124 -24.63 -15.56 7.47
C ALA A 124 -24.29 -16.58 6.37
N LEU A 125 -23.18 -16.38 5.64
CA LEU A 125 -22.73 -17.22 4.53
C LEU A 125 -22.79 -18.73 4.83
N MET A 126 -23.36 -19.49 3.91
CA MET A 126 -23.44 -20.95 4.01
C MET A 126 -22.11 -21.56 3.57
N ASN A 127 -21.19 -21.73 4.52
CA ASN A 127 -19.86 -22.28 4.28
C ASN A 127 -19.93 -23.79 4.09
N LEU A 128 -19.75 -24.25 2.86
CA LEU A 128 -19.81 -25.66 2.46
C LEU A 128 -18.45 -26.16 1.97
N MET A 129 -18.20 -27.47 2.11
CA MET A 129 -17.06 -28.15 1.46
C MET A 129 -17.47 -28.88 0.17
N GLY A 130 -18.76 -29.16 0.02
CA GLY A 130 -19.36 -29.78 -1.15
C GLY A 130 -20.87 -29.63 -1.11
N SER A 131 -21.50 -29.85 -2.27
CA SER A 131 -22.94 -29.88 -2.46
C SER A 131 -23.31 -31.03 -3.38
N HIS A 132 -24.60 -31.12 -3.70
CA HIS A 132 -25.12 -32.06 -4.69
C HIS A 132 -24.66 -31.78 -6.12
N ASP A 133 -24.07 -30.62 -6.41
CA ASP A 133 -23.60 -30.22 -7.75
C ASP A 133 -22.07 -30.21 -7.87
N THR A 134 -21.38 -30.70 -6.84
CA THR A 134 -19.92 -30.80 -6.82
C THR A 134 -19.49 -32.24 -6.55
N SER A 135 -18.28 -32.60 -6.97
CA SER A 135 -17.63 -33.81 -6.45
C SER A 135 -17.46 -33.75 -4.94
N ARG A 136 -17.53 -34.92 -4.29
CA ARG A 136 -17.40 -35.03 -2.82
C ARG A 136 -16.07 -34.44 -2.36
N ALA A 137 -16.09 -33.71 -1.23
CA ALA A 137 -14.89 -33.07 -0.70
C ALA A 137 -13.78 -34.09 -0.42
N SER A 138 -14.12 -35.26 0.15
CA SER A 138 -13.18 -36.37 0.39
C SER A 138 -12.47 -36.82 -0.90
N PHE A 139 -13.18 -36.85 -2.03
CA PHE A 139 -12.65 -37.26 -3.32
C PHE A 139 -11.64 -36.24 -3.86
N MET A 140 -12.03 -34.96 -3.90
CA MET A 140 -11.15 -33.87 -4.35
C MET A 140 -9.90 -33.73 -3.48
N LEU A 141 -10.08 -33.79 -2.16
CA LEU A 141 -9.00 -33.72 -1.18
C LEU A 141 -8.10 -34.96 -1.22
N GLY A 142 -8.62 -36.09 -1.68
CA GLY A 142 -7.86 -37.30 -1.97
C GLY A 142 -7.12 -37.28 -3.31
N ASN A 143 -6.93 -36.09 -3.92
CA ASN A 143 -6.34 -35.91 -5.25
C ASN A 143 -7.17 -36.45 -6.42
N GLY A 144 -8.46 -36.72 -6.22
CA GLY A 144 -9.38 -37.05 -7.31
C GLY A 144 -9.60 -35.87 -8.27
N THR A 145 -10.04 -36.19 -9.48
CA THR A 145 -10.51 -35.25 -10.51
C THR A 145 -11.92 -35.60 -10.96
N ASP A 146 -12.72 -34.59 -11.28
CA ASP A 146 -14.09 -34.72 -11.78
C ASP A 146 -14.17 -35.23 -13.25
N SER A 147 -13.03 -35.63 -13.82
CA SER A 147 -12.92 -36.12 -15.19
C SER A 147 -13.53 -37.52 -15.38
N PHE A 148 -13.73 -38.27 -14.29
CA PHE A 148 -14.24 -39.64 -14.31
C PHE A 148 -15.71 -39.72 -13.91
N GLU A 149 -16.49 -40.66 -14.45
CA GLU A 149 -17.89 -40.83 -14.07
C GLU A 149 -18.05 -41.47 -12.68
N ARG A 150 -17.01 -42.15 -12.19
CA ARG A 150 -17.00 -42.84 -10.89
C ARG A 150 -15.69 -42.58 -10.18
N SER A 151 -15.74 -42.30 -8.88
CA SER A 151 -14.52 -42.08 -8.08
C SER A 151 -13.54 -43.26 -8.10
N GLU A 152 -14.04 -44.49 -8.27
CA GLU A 152 -13.20 -45.70 -8.35
C GLU A 152 -12.38 -45.81 -9.65
N TYR A 153 -12.67 -44.99 -10.66
CA TYR A 153 -11.96 -45.01 -11.94
C TYR A 153 -10.77 -44.05 -11.98
N ASP A 154 -10.64 -43.17 -10.98
CA ASP A 154 -9.50 -42.28 -10.87
C ASP A 154 -8.37 -42.96 -10.09
N ASN A 155 -7.30 -43.34 -10.79
CA ASN A 155 -6.13 -43.97 -10.18
C ASN A 155 -5.33 -43.01 -9.28
N ASN A 156 -5.53 -41.69 -9.38
CA ASN A 156 -4.87 -40.71 -8.51
C ASN A 156 -5.59 -40.55 -7.16
N TYR A 157 -6.83 -41.05 -7.04
CA TYR A 157 -7.62 -40.89 -5.85
C TYR A 157 -7.10 -41.76 -4.69
N ASN A 158 -6.75 -41.09 -3.59
CA ASN A 158 -6.40 -41.67 -2.31
C ASN A 158 -7.47 -41.34 -1.26
N HIS A 159 -8.30 -42.32 -0.94
CA HIS A 159 -9.39 -42.19 0.04
C HIS A 159 -8.88 -41.81 1.44
N GLU A 160 -7.85 -42.49 1.95
CA GLU A 160 -7.34 -42.23 3.30
C GLU A 160 -6.82 -40.80 3.45
N LEU A 161 -6.08 -40.31 2.44
CA LEU A 161 -5.61 -38.92 2.38
C LEU A 161 -6.79 -37.95 2.32
N GLY A 162 -7.81 -38.26 1.52
CA GLY A 162 -9.04 -37.49 1.43
C GLY A 162 -9.75 -37.33 2.78
N ILE A 163 -9.88 -38.42 3.54
CA ILE A 163 -10.48 -38.40 4.88
C ILE A 163 -9.61 -37.62 5.87
N GLN A 164 -8.28 -37.75 5.81
CA GLN A 164 -7.37 -36.99 6.67
C GLN A 164 -7.50 -35.48 6.43
N ARG A 165 -7.49 -35.04 5.17
CA ARG A 165 -7.67 -33.62 4.80
C ARG A 165 -9.09 -33.12 5.09
N LEU A 166 -10.12 -33.98 4.94
CA LEU A 166 -11.49 -33.63 5.31
C LEU A 166 -11.64 -33.36 6.82
N LYS A 167 -10.86 -34.02 7.67
CA LYS A 167 -10.80 -33.68 9.10
C LYS A 167 -10.24 -32.27 9.35
N LEU A 168 -9.28 -31.83 8.56
CA LEU A 168 -8.75 -30.45 8.60
C LEU A 168 -9.79 -29.45 8.11
N ALA A 169 -10.46 -29.75 6.99
CA ALA A 169 -11.56 -28.96 6.47
C ALA A 169 -12.64 -28.72 7.53
N ALA A 170 -13.04 -29.76 8.26
CA ALA A 170 -14.03 -29.65 9.33
C ALA A 170 -13.57 -28.73 10.49
N ILE A 171 -12.27 -28.71 10.82
CA ILE A 171 -11.70 -27.81 11.84
C ILE A 171 -11.83 -26.35 11.37
N LEU A 172 -11.42 -26.08 10.13
CA LEU A 172 -11.50 -24.74 9.53
C LEU A 172 -12.96 -24.29 9.43
N GLN A 173 -13.80 -25.09 8.78
CA GLN A 173 -15.22 -24.80 8.55
C GLN A 173 -15.98 -24.48 9.84
N MET A 174 -15.80 -25.28 10.89
CA MET A 174 -16.49 -25.08 12.18
C MET A 174 -15.85 -24.00 13.05
N GLY A 175 -14.59 -23.65 12.81
CA GLY A 175 -13.90 -22.54 13.48
C GLY A 175 -14.17 -21.18 12.84
N TYR A 176 -14.51 -21.16 11.55
CA TYR A 176 -14.66 -19.95 10.76
C TYR A 176 -15.96 -19.18 11.05
N ALA A 177 -16.03 -17.92 10.60
CA ALA A 177 -17.24 -17.11 10.64
C ALA A 177 -18.21 -17.54 9.52
N GLY A 178 -19.52 -17.39 9.72
CA GLY A 178 -20.54 -17.93 8.82
C GLY A 178 -21.24 -19.19 9.38
N ALA A 179 -22.11 -19.77 8.55
CA ALA A 179 -22.90 -20.96 8.85
C ALA A 179 -22.25 -22.23 8.27
N PRO A 180 -21.53 -23.05 9.08
CA PRO A 180 -20.93 -24.28 8.60
C PRO A 180 -21.99 -25.28 8.16
N THR A 181 -21.87 -25.78 6.93
CA THR A 181 -22.85 -26.67 6.28
C THR A 181 -22.20 -27.98 5.87
N ILE A 182 -22.76 -29.09 6.37
CA ILE A 182 -22.30 -30.44 6.05
C ILE A 182 -23.19 -31.03 4.96
N TYR A 183 -22.58 -31.47 3.85
CA TYR A 183 -23.29 -32.23 2.84
C TYR A 183 -23.41 -33.69 3.27
N TYR A 184 -24.64 -34.23 3.28
CA TYR A 184 -24.96 -35.50 3.92
C TYR A 184 -23.99 -36.62 3.52
N GLY A 185 -23.37 -37.28 4.49
CA GLY A 185 -22.44 -38.37 4.26
C GLY A 185 -20.98 -37.96 4.13
N ASP A 186 -20.64 -36.68 4.01
CA ASP A 186 -19.25 -36.23 4.14
C ASP A 186 -18.71 -36.57 5.53
N GLU A 187 -19.52 -36.42 6.58
CA GLU A 187 -19.20 -36.82 7.95
C GLU A 187 -19.06 -38.34 8.13
N ALA A 188 -19.66 -39.12 7.23
CA ALA A 188 -19.60 -40.59 7.21
C ALA A 188 -18.49 -41.13 6.29
N GLY A 189 -17.74 -40.26 5.61
CA GLY A 189 -16.63 -40.63 4.72
C GLY A 189 -17.08 -41.01 3.31
N MET A 190 -18.26 -40.56 2.87
CA MET A 190 -18.70 -40.81 1.50
C MET A 190 -17.74 -40.20 0.47
N THR A 191 -17.54 -40.92 -0.63
CA THR A 191 -16.78 -40.49 -1.81
C THR A 191 -17.70 -40.43 -3.03
N GLY A 192 -17.27 -39.71 -4.08
CA GLY A 192 -17.99 -39.60 -5.33
C GLY A 192 -17.37 -38.57 -6.25
N SER A 193 -17.31 -38.87 -7.54
CA SER A 193 -16.89 -37.93 -8.60
C SER A 193 -18.01 -36.90 -8.88
N LYS A 194 -18.08 -36.35 -10.10
CA LYS A 194 -19.16 -35.45 -10.55
C LYS A 194 -20.56 -36.09 -10.48
N ASP A 195 -21.59 -35.27 -10.63
CA ASP A 195 -22.98 -35.73 -10.77
C ASP A 195 -23.08 -36.83 -11.85
N PRO A 196 -23.74 -37.99 -11.60
CA PRO A 196 -24.50 -38.36 -10.39
C PRO A 196 -23.73 -39.09 -9.29
N ASP A 197 -22.44 -39.32 -9.44
CA ASP A 197 -21.65 -40.08 -8.46
C ASP A 197 -21.50 -39.36 -7.11
N GLY A 198 -21.54 -38.03 -7.10
CA GLY A 198 -21.59 -37.21 -5.87
C GLY A 198 -22.88 -37.40 -5.04
N ARG A 199 -23.92 -38.01 -5.61
CA ARG A 199 -25.27 -38.17 -5.02
C ARG A 199 -25.59 -39.61 -4.58
N ARG A 200 -24.56 -40.40 -4.23
CA ARG A 200 -24.72 -41.76 -3.70
C ARG A 200 -25.63 -41.80 -2.47
N THR A 201 -26.26 -42.94 -2.22
CA THR A 201 -27.05 -43.19 -0.99
C THR A 201 -26.15 -43.15 0.25
N TYR A 202 -26.67 -42.59 1.36
CA TYR A 202 -25.95 -42.56 2.63
C TYR A 202 -25.57 -43.99 3.10
N PRO A 203 -24.34 -44.22 3.61
CA PRO A 203 -23.80 -45.54 3.89
C PRO A 203 -24.25 -46.06 5.27
N TRP A 204 -25.56 -46.19 5.50
CA TRP A 204 -26.12 -46.64 6.78
C TRP A 204 -25.50 -47.97 7.24
N GLY A 205 -24.93 -47.98 8.44
CA GLY A 205 -24.25 -49.15 9.02
C GLY A 205 -22.81 -49.39 8.53
N GLN A 206 -22.34 -48.61 7.57
CA GLN A 206 -20.98 -48.64 7.00
C GLN A 206 -20.27 -47.28 7.11
N GLU A 207 -20.72 -46.43 8.04
CA GLU A 207 -20.16 -45.10 8.22
C GLU A 207 -18.74 -45.16 8.83
N ASP A 208 -17.86 -44.22 8.45
CA ASP A 208 -16.62 -43.96 9.18
C ASP A 208 -16.93 -43.34 10.56
N LYS A 209 -17.02 -44.20 11.57
CA LYS A 209 -17.28 -43.81 12.97
C LYS A 209 -16.21 -42.87 13.54
N ASN A 210 -14.97 -42.95 13.08
CA ASN A 210 -13.91 -42.06 13.55
C ASN A 210 -14.12 -40.64 13.01
N LEU A 211 -14.53 -40.52 11.75
CA LEU A 211 -14.87 -39.23 11.15
C LEU A 211 -16.13 -38.62 11.78
N ILE A 212 -17.19 -39.42 12.00
CA ILE A 212 -18.39 -38.96 12.72
C ILE A 212 -18.02 -38.44 14.11
N ASN A 213 -17.18 -39.16 14.85
CA ASN A 213 -16.74 -38.72 16.18
C ASN A 213 -15.91 -37.42 16.13
N HIS A 214 -15.13 -37.23 15.07
CA HIS A 214 -14.39 -35.99 14.81
C HIS A 214 -15.33 -34.80 14.58
N TYR A 215 -16.32 -34.94 13.69
CA TYR A 215 -17.34 -33.92 13.45
C TYR A 215 -18.15 -33.61 14.72
N LYS A 216 -18.58 -34.62 15.48
CA LYS A 216 -19.26 -34.43 16.78
C LYS A 216 -18.41 -33.64 17.76
N LYS A 217 -17.11 -33.98 17.85
CA LYS A 217 -16.19 -33.30 18.77
C LYS A 217 -16.03 -31.83 18.41
N ILE A 218 -15.83 -31.51 17.14
CA ILE A 218 -15.67 -30.13 16.67
C ILE A 218 -17.00 -29.35 16.79
N GLY A 219 -18.13 -29.96 16.42
CA GLY A 219 -19.45 -29.38 16.62
C GLY A 219 -19.71 -29.00 18.08
N ASN A 220 -19.38 -29.90 19.02
CA ASN A 220 -19.44 -29.61 20.46
C ASN A 220 -18.51 -28.44 20.86
N ILE A 221 -17.33 -28.30 20.24
CA ILE A 221 -16.44 -27.17 20.50
C ILE A 221 -17.10 -25.87 20.03
N ARG A 222 -17.64 -25.85 18.80
CA ARG A 222 -18.35 -24.68 18.27
C ARG A 222 -19.54 -24.31 19.14
N GLU A 223 -20.34 -25.28 19.59
CA GLU A 223 -21.50 -25.04 20.47
C GLU A 223 -21.09 -24.46 21.82
N ASN A 224 -20.08 -25.04 22.47
CA ASN A 224 -19.59 -24.57 23.77
C ASN A 224 -19.00 -23.14 23.71
N TYR A 225 -18.52 -22.72 22.54
CA TYR A 225 -17.97 -21.39 22.30
C TYR A 225 -18.72 -20.67 21.16
N GLN A 226 -20.04 -20.85 21.08
CA GLN A 226 -20.85 -20.34 19.97
C GLN A 226 -20.69 -18.83 19.79
N LYS A 227 -20.62 -18.07 20.88
CA LYS A 227 -20.44 -16.61 20.79
C LYS A 227 -19.14 -16.21 20.10
N LEU A 228 -18.07 -16.97 20.34
CA LEU A 228 -16.77 -16.75 19.76
C LEU A 228 -16.74 -17.15 18.29
N PHE A 229 -17.18 -18.36 17.97
CA PHE A 229 -17.07 -18.91 16.61
C PHE A 229 -18.23 -18.52 15.67
N SER A 230 -19.38 -18.10 16.18
CA SER A 230 -20.48 -17.61 15.33
C SER A 230 -20.47 -16.11 15.17
N TYR A 231 -20.00 -15.32 16.15
CA TYR A 231 -20.15 -13.86 16.14
C TYR A 231 -18.88 -13.08 16.47
N GLY A 232 -17.81 -13.76 16.90
CA GLY A 232 -16.54 -13.10 17.22
C GLY A 232 -15.84 -12.60 15.97
N ASP A 233 -15.15 -11.48 16.09
CA ASP A 233 -14.37 -10.87 15.02
C ASP A 233 -13.30 -11.86 14.54
N LEU A 234 -13.15 -11.94 13.23
CA LEU A 234 -12.25 -12.84 12.52
C LEU A 234 -11.03 -12.05 12.05
N ASN A 235 -9.83 -12.59 12.27
CA ASN A 235 -8.62 -12.10 11.61
C ASN A 235 -7.83 -13.30 11.10
N HIS A 236 -7.38 -13.27 9.85
CA HIS A 236 -6.35 -14.18 9.37
C HIS A 236 -5.01 -13.74 9.97
N ILE A 237 -4.23 -14.68 10.51
CA ILE A 237 -3.05 -14.35 11.33
C ILE A 237 -1.79 -15.09 10.89
N TYR A 238 -1.93 -16.07 9.99
CA TYR A 238 -0.82 -16.82 9.45
C TYR A 238 -1.26 -17.63 8.24
N ALA A 239 -0.54 -17.47 7.14
CA ALA A 239 -0.64 -18.32 5.97
C ALA A 239 0.77 -18.55 5.42
N ASN A 240 1.21 -19.80 5.42
CA ASN A 240 2.48 -20.17 4.78
C ASN A 240 2.47 -21.65 4.37
N GLY A 241 2.45 -21.90 3.07
CA GLY A 241 2.44 -23.22 2.46
C GLY A 241 1.39 -24.16 3.06
N ASP A 242 1.84 -25.12 3.88
CA ASP A 242 0.99 -26.14 4.49
C ASP A 242 0.21 -25.69 5.73
N VAL A 243 0.44 -24.48 6.26
CA VAL A 243 -0.14 -24.02 7.53
C VAL A 243 -0.98 -22.76 7.34
N LEU A 244 -2.24 -22.85 7.77
CA LEU A 244 -3.20 -21.75 7.78
C LEU A 244 -3.74 -21.55 9.20
N ALA A 245 -3.79 -20.30 9.66
CA ALA A 245 -4.34 -19.94 10.95
C ALA A 245 -5.19 -18.67 10.90
N PHE A 246 -6.26 -18.66 11.69
CA PHE A 246 -7.07 -17.47 11.94
C PHE A 246 -7.45 -17.38 13.42
N SER A 247 -7.68 -16.15 13.88
CA SER A 247 -8.18 -15.85 15.21
C SER A 247 -9.66 -15.55 15.19
N ARG A 248 -10.33 -15.85 16.30
CA ARG A 248 -11.68 -15.39 16.61
C ARG A 248 -11.65 -14.67 17.94
N THR A 249 -12.22 -13.48 18.03
CA THR A 249 -12.23 -12.70 19.27
C THR A 249 -13.63 -12.22 19.60
N ASP A 250 -14.07 -12.40 20.83
CA ASP A 250 -15.27 -11.75 21.36
C ASP A 250 -14.90 -10.91 22.59
N LYS A 251 -15.88 -10.25 23.22
CA LYS A 251 -15.63 -9.40 24.41
C LYS A 251 -15.03 -10.15 25.61
N LYS A 252 -14.99 -11.48 25.62
CA LYS A 252 -14.64 -12.34 26.74
C LYS A 252 -13.59 -13.41 26.43
N ASN A 253 -13.51 -13.87 25.18
CA ASN A 253 -12.67 -14.99 24.79
C ASN A 253 -11.90 -14.68 23.51
N THR A 254 -10.72 -15.29 23.40
CA THR A 254 -9.95 -15.36 22.15
C THR A 254 -9.77 -16.82 21.77
N GLY A 255 -9.96 -17.12 20.50
CA GLY A 255 -9.72 -18.42 19.89
C GLY A 255 -8.73 -18.32 18.75
N ILE A 256 -7.91 -19.36 18.57
CA ILE A 256 -7.04 -19.52 17.42
C ILE A 256 -7.32 -20.89 16.82
N VAL A 257 -7.63 -20.92 15.54
CA VAL A 257 -7.80 -22.14 14.76
C VAL A 257 -6.64 -22.21 13.80
N ILE A 258 -5.93 -23.33 13.82
CA ILE A 258 -4.73 -23.53 13.00
C ILE A 258 -4.68 -24.97 12.49
N THR A 259 -4.38 -25.15 11.21
CA THR A 259 -4.20 -26.47 10.59
C THR A 259 -2.84 -26.58 9.94
N ASN A 260 -2.27 -27.78 9.98
CA ASN A 260 -1.08 -28.17 9.26
C ASN A 260 -1.44 -29.35 8.38
N ARG A 261 -1.52 -29.13 7.07
CA ARG A 261 -1.81 -30.19 6.08
C ARG A 261 -0.55 -30.90 5.58
N GLY A 262 0.63 -30.45 6.01
CA GLY A 262 1.91 -31.06 5.69
C GLY A 262 2.11 -32.40 6.40
N ASN A 263 3.09 -33.15 5.92
CA ASN A 263 3.42 -34.48 6.45
C ASN A 263 4.40 -34.46 7.63
N GLU A 264 4.81 -33.27 8.07
CA GLU A 264 5.74 -33.06 9.19
C GLU A 264 5.13 -32.11 10.22
N GLU A 265 5.54 -32.25 11.48
CA GLU A 265 5.18 -31.29 12.53
C GLU A 265 5.78 -29.92 12.22
N LYS A 266 5.00 -28.86 12.46
CA LYS A 266 5.44 -27.47 12.26
C LYS A 266 5.29 -26.70 13.57
N THR A 267 6.30 -25.92 13.93
CA THR A 267 6.22 -24.94 15.02
C THR A 267 6.22 -23.55 14.42
N ILE A 268 5.15 -22.80 14.70
CA ILE A 268 4.89 -21.47 14.17
C ILE A 268 4.94 -20.46 15.31
N GLU A 269 5.59 -19.33 15.10
CA GLU A 269 5.51 -18.18 15.98
C GLU A 269 4.55 -17.17 15.38
N LEU A 270 3.43 -16.93 16.07
CA LEU A 270 2.42 -15.96 15.64
C LEU A 270 2.67 -14.61 16.30
N ASP A 271 2.61 -13.53 15.52
CA ASP A 271 2.43 -12.19 16.07
C ASP A 271 0.98 -12.05 16.55
N VAL A 272 0.83 -11.85 17.85
CA VAL A 272 -0.48 -11.68 18.50
C VAL A 272 -0.54 -10.37 19.27
N LYS A 273 0.39 -9.43 19.04
CA LYS A 273 0.51 -8.20 19.84
C LYS A 273 -0.76 -7.36 19.85
N GLU A 274 -1.47 -7.31 18.73
CA GLU A 274 -2.75 -6.60 18.59
C GLU A 274 -3.95 -7.44 19.03
N LEU A 275 -3.81 -8.77 19.08
CA LEU A 275 -4.90 -9.71 19.39
C LEU A 275 -4.96 -10.10 20.86
N LEU A 276 -3.80 -10.22 21.51
CA LEU A 276 -3.64 -10.77 22.84
C LEU A 276 -2.63 -9.96 23.63
N ILE A 277 -3.01 -9.66 24.87
CA ILE A 277 -2.04 -9.21 25.87
C ILE A 277 -1.13 -10.38 26.27
N ASN A 278 0.06 -10.09 26.79
CA ASN A 278 0.97 -11.06 27.39
C ASN A 278 0.33 -11.75 28.59
N GLY A 279 0.63 -13.03 28.74
CA GLY A 279 0.22 -13.84 29.87
C GLY A 279 -1.09 -14.60 29.67
N VAL A 280 -1.74 -14.48 28.51
CA VAL A 280 -2.98 -15.20 28.20
C VAL A 280 -2.67 -16.65 27.86
N GLN A 281 -3.21 -17.58 28.65
CA GLN A 281 -3.14 -19.01 28.42
C GLN A 281 -4.28 -19.46 27.51
N LEU A 282 -3.97 -20.20 26.44
CA LEU A 282 -4.93 -20.86 25.58
C LEU A 282 -4.78 -22.39 25.70
N THR A 283 -5.91 -23.10 25.76
CA THR A 283 -5.97 -24.56 25.79
C THR A 283 -6.57 -25.09 24.48
N ASP A 284 -5.94 -26.10 23.89
CA ASP A 284 -6.46 -26.76 22.69
C ASP A 284 -7.70 -27.60 23.05
N GLN A 285 -8.83 -27.27 22.44
CA GLN A 285 -10.08 -27.95 22.69
C GLN A 285 -10.13 -29.33 22.01
N LEU A 286 -9.29 -29.57 20.99
CA LEU A 286 -9.09 -30.88 20.37
C LEU A 286 -8.14 -31.77 21.19
N ASN A 287 -7.16 -31.19 21.87
CA ASN A 287 -6.27 -31.90 22.80
C ASN A 287 -6.03 -31.07 24.08
N LYS A 288 -6.84 -31.30 25.11
CA LYS A 288 -6.82 -30.53 26.37
C LYS A 288 -5.50 -30.53 27.13
N LYS A 289 -4.56 -31.43 26.78
CA LYS A 289 -3.20 -31.46 27.36
C LYS A 289 -2.28 -30.41 26.76
N TYR A 290 -2.57 -29.94 25.54
CA TYR A 290 -1.78 -28.94 24.85
C TYR A 290 -2.25 -27.53 25.23
N LYS A 291 -1.32 -26.73 25.75
CA LYS A 291 -1.55 -25.36 26.19
C LYS A 291 -0.41 -24.47 25.73
N VAL A 292 -0.74 -23.25 25.36
CA VAL A 292 0.22 -22.20 24.98
C VAL A 292 -0.09 -20.93 25.78
N LYS A 293 0.89 -20.04 25.91
CA LYS A 293 0.75 -18.80 26.66
C LYS A 293 1.41 -17.67 25.88
N SER A 294 0.69 -16.57 25.67
CA SER A 294 1.24 -15.40 24.99
C SER A 294 2.36 -14.77 25.80
N LYS A 295 3.43 -14.37 25.13
CA LYS A 295 4.59 -13.75 25.75
C LYS A 295 5.26 -12.82 24.75
N ASP A 296 5.66 -11.63 25.18
CA ASP A 296 6.39 -10.65 24.38
C ASP A 296 5.70 -10.31 23.03
N GLY A 297 4.36 -10.31 23.01
CA GLY A 297 3.57 -10.09 21.80
C GLY A 297 3.47 -11.28 20.85
N THR A 298 4.08 -12.43 21.18
CA THR A 298 4.08 -13.62 20.34
C THR A 298 3.37 -14.81 20.99
N LEU A 299 3.00 -15.77 20.15
CA LEU A 299 2.47 -17.06 20.56
C LEU A 299 3.06 -18.19 19.72
N THR A 300 3.93 -19.00 20.33
CA THR A 300 4.52 -20.18 19.67
C THR A 300 3.57 -21.38 19.75
N ILE A 301 3.18 -21.92 18.59
CA ILE A 301 2.28 -23.07 18.47
C ILE A 301 2.93 -24.17 17.62
N THR A 302 2.95 -25.38 18.15
CA THR A 302 3.39 -26.59 17.47
C THR A 302 2.18 -27.39 17.00
N VAL A 303 2.03 -27.58 15.69
CA VAL A 303 0.91 -28.29 15.06
C VAL A 303 1.42 -29.59 14.43
N PRO A 304 0.92 -30.76 14.86
CA PRO A 304 1.33 -32.05 14.29
C PRO A 304 1.04 -32.13 12.79
N ALA A 305 1.77 -33.01 12.10
CA ALA A 305 1.51 -33.37 10.71
C ALA A 305 0.05 -33.79 10.50
N MET A 306 -0.55 -33.35 9.38
CA MET A 306 -1.92 -33.68 8.99
C MET A 306 -2.93 -33.51 10.13
N SER A 307 -2.82 -32.40 10.87
CA SER A 307 -3.62 -32.14 12.06
C SER A 307 -3.96 -30.65 12.22
N GLY A 308 -4.77 -30.34 13.22
CA GLY A 308 -5.13 -28.96 13.55
C GLY A 308 -5.45 -28.79 15.02
N ARG A 309 -5.56 -27.53 15.44
CA ARG A 309 -5.85 -27.13 16.83
C ARG A 309 -6.96 -26.09 16.85
N MET A 310 -7.78 -26.17 17.89
CA MET A 310 -8.76 -25.13 18.23
C MET A 310 -8.42 -24.62 19.62
N LEU A 311 -7.49 -23.67 19.70
CA LEU A 311 -7.04 -23.06 20.95
C LEU A 311 -8.08 -22.04 21.41
N VAL A 312 -8.45 -22.05 22.68
CA VAL A 312 -9.34 -21.05 23.27
C VAL A 312 -8.77 -20.58 24.60
N SER A 313 -8.84 -19.27 24.87
CA SER A 313 -8.41 -18.65 26.13
C SER A 313 -9.10 -19.29 27.33
N ASP A 314 -8.32 -19.66 28.36
CA ASP A 314 -8.86 -20.22 29.60
C ASP A 314 -9.79 -19.21 30.31
N LYS A 315 -10.89 -19.72 30.90
CA LYS A 315 -11.93 -18.90 31.54
C LYS A 315 -11.37 -18.05 32.69
N GLY A 316 -11.85 -16.80 32.81
CA GLY A 316 -11.56 -15.91 33.94
C GLY A 316 -10.28 -15.08 33.82
N GLN A 317 -9.56 -15.18 32.70
CA GLN A 317 -8.41 -14.34 32.42
C GLN A 317 -8.84 -12.91 32.05
N LYS A 318 -8.06 -11.92 32.51
CA LYS A 318 -8.23 -10.52 32.07
C LYS A 318 -7.56 -10.39 30.71
N LEU A 319 -8.35 -10.10 29.67
CA LEU A 319 -7.86 -9.91 28.30
C LEU A 319 -7.68 -8.43 27.93
N LYS A 320 -8.00 -7.51 28.86
CA LYS A 320 -7.92 -6.06 28.63
C LYS A 320 -6.55 -5.52 29.02
N ARG A 321 -6.04 -4.61 28.20
CA ARG A 321 -4.88 -3.77 28.51
C ARG A 321 -5.13 -2.90 29.76
N PRO A 322 -4.07 -2.41 30.42
CA PRO A 322 -4.21 -1.42 31.48
C PRO A 322 -4.96 -0.16 31.04
N SER A 323 -5.59 0.52 31.98
CA SER A 323 -6.17 1.85 31.75
C SER A 323 -5.07 2.83 31.35
N ALA A 324 -5.34 3.67 30.35
CA ALA A 324 -4.43 4.73 29.95
C ALA A 324 -4.30 5.79 31.04
N VAL A 325 -3.15 6.49 31.05
CA VAL A 325 -2.95 7.67 31.91
C VAL A 325 -3.82 8.83 31.44
N THR A 326 -3.96 9.86 32.25
CA THR A 326 -4.71 11.08 31.91
C THR A 326 -3.94 12.33 32.36
N ASN A 327 -4.40 13.52 31.97
CA ASN A 327 -3.86 14.81 32.42
C ASN A 327 -2.34 14.93 32.28
N ILE A 328 -1.81 14.50 31.13
CA ILE A 328 -0.38 14.67 30.82
C ILE A 328 -0.03 16.16 30.67
N SER A 329 1.02 16.58 31.37
CA SER A 329 1.61 17.92 31.25
C SER A 329 3.12 17.83 31.20
N ALA A 330 3.76 18.82 30.58
CA ALA A 330 5.21 18.94 30.50
C ALA A 330 5.65 20.33 30.95
N GLU A 331 6.61 20.38 31.85
CA GLU A 331 7.34 21.60 32.22
C GLU A 331 8.70 21.60 31.52
N GLU A 332 8.95 22.63 30.70
CA GLU A 332 10.17 22.78 29.91
C GLU A 332 11.28 23.42 30.74
N GLY A 333 12.50 22.88 30.63
CA GLY A 333 13.70 23.45 31.23
C GLY A 333 14.89 23.42 30.27
N SER A 334 16.04 23.95 30.69
CA SER A 334 17.26 23.82 29.88
C SER A 334 17.66 22.36 29.81
N ARG A 335 17.76 21.83 28.58
CA ARG A 335 18.13 20.44 28.25
C ARG A 335 17.30 19.37 28.97
N THR A 336 16.12 19.76 29.46
CA THR A 336 15.27 18.93 30.33
C THR A 336 13.79 19.16 30.04
N ALA A 337 12.98 18.14 30.33
CA ALA A 337 11.53 18.22 30.35
C ALA A 337 10.97 17.40 31.52
N THR A 338 10.20 18.04 32.40
CA THR A 338 9.54 17.35 33.51
C THR A 338 8.11 17.03 33.15
N LEU A 339 7.83 15.75 32.94
CA LEU A 339 6.51 15.22 32.60
C LEU A 339 5.76 14.86 33.88
N SER A 340 4.45 15.11 33.91
CA SER A 340 3.53 14.70 34.99
C SER A 340 2.23 14.20 34.38
N TRP A 341 1.59 13.22 35.02
CA TRP A 341 0.33 12.63 34.58
C TRP A 341 -0.47 12.06 35.76
N GLU A 342 -1.69 11.60 35.50
CA GLU A 342 -2.54 10.88 36.45
C GLU A 342 -2.74 9.43 36.00
N GLY A 343 -2.68 8.48 36.94
CA GLY A 343 -2.99 7.07 36.71
C GLY A 343 -2.86 6.24 37.98
N ASP A 344 -3.28 4.98 37.92
CA ASP A 344 -3.30 4.03 39.05
C ASP A 344 -2.43 2.77 38.84
N ALA A 345 -1.65 2.75 37.75
CA ALA A 345 -0.76 1.65 37.43
C ALA A 345 0.47 1.63 38.33
N LYS A 346 1.04 0.44 38.56
CA LYS A 346 2.23 0.28 39.40
C LYS A 346 3.51 0.74 38.72
N LYS A 347 3.50 0.87 37.40
CA LYS A 347 4.67 1.20 36.58
C LYS A 347 4.21 1.87 35.28
N TYR A 348 5.02 2.81 34.81
CA TYR A 348 4.81 3.56 33.58
C TYR A 348 6.05 3.49 32.70
N ALA A 349 5.85 3.55 31.39
CA ALA A 349 6.93 3.76 30.42
C ALA A 349 6.72 5.09 29.69
N ILE A 350 7.83 5.81 29.52
CA ILE A 350 7.89 7.10 28.84
C ILE A 350 8.56 6.87 27.49
N TYR A 351 7.91 7.39 26.47
CA TYR A 351 8.37 7.38 25.10
C TYR A 351 8.64 8.80 24.62
N GLN A 352 9.60 8.98 23.73
CA GLN A 352 10.02 10.25 23.14
C GLN A 352 10.06 10.13 21.62
N SER A 353 9.67 11.21 20.93
CA SER A 353 9.86 11.39 19.49
C SER A 353 10.15 12.86 19.18
N THR A 354 10.76 13.13 18.03
CA THR A 354 10.85 14.49 17.44
C THR A 354 9.77 14.75 16.38
N ILE A 355 8.94 13.74 16.09
CA ILE A 355 7.84 13.77 15.12
C ILE A 355 6.54 13.42 15.86
N LYS A 356 5.53 14.29 15.77
CA LYS A 356 4.24 14.08 16.45
C LYS A 356 3.57 12.80 15.90
N GLY A 357 3.06 11.95 16.80
CA GLY A 357 2.30 10.75 16.42
C GLY A 357 3.11 9.59 15.82
N ALA A 358 4.43 9.72 15.67
CA ALA A 358 5.26 8.69 15.01
C ALA A 358 6.63 8.53 15.68
N PHE A 359 7.30 7.40 15.43
CA PHE A 359 8.69 7.12 15.84
C PHE A 359 9.00 7.25 17.34
N TYR A 360 8.01 7.03 18.19
CA TYR A 360 8.18 7.02 19.63
C TYR A 360 9.12 5.90 20.10
N GLN A 361 10.21 6.29 20.76
CA GLN A 361 11.18 5.38 21.36
C GLN A 361 11.09 5.45 22.88
N LYS A 362 11.16 4.30 23.54
CA LYS A 362 11.14 4.22 25.00
C LYS A 362 12.42 4.82 25.58
N VAL A 363 12.29 5.86 26.39
CA VAL A 363 13.44 6.57 27.00
C VAL A 363 13.57 6.31 28.49
N ALA A 364 12.48 5.98 29.18
CA ALA A 364 12.51 5.73 30.62
C ALA A 364 11.33 4.89 31.13
N GLU A 365 11.45 4.42 32.37
CA GLU A 365 10.36 3.81 33.14
C GLU A 365 10.36 4.35 34.58
N THR A 366 9.19 4.47 35.18
CA THR A 366 9.06 4.93 36.56
C THR A 366 7.88 4.26 37.27
N THR A 367 7.89 4.29 38.60
CA THR A 367 6.73 3.94 39.46
C THR A 367 5.98 5.18 39.93
N GLU A 368 6.55 6.37 39.75
CA GLU A 368 5.95 7.65 40.10
C GLU A 368 5.06 8.16 38.95
N THR A 369 4.20 9.14 39.23
CA THR A 369 3.36 9.79 38.21
C THR A 369 3.97 11.07 37.64
N HIS A 370 5.29 11.22 37.79
CA HIS A 370 6.09 12.29 37.22
C HIS A 370 7.49 11.78 36.89
N MET A 371 8.16 12.42 35.93
CA MET A 371 9.52 12.08 35.53
C MET A 371 10.19 13.23 34.76
N THR A 372 11.43 13.55 35.12
CA THR A 372 12.28 14.46 34.36
C THR A 372 13.11 13.68 33.35
N ILE A 373 13.01 14.06 32.08
CA ILE A 373 13.85 13.59 30.99
C ILE A 373 14.99 14.61 30.83
N GLU A 374 16.23 14.13 30.89
CA GLU A 374 17.44 14.94 30.75
C GLU A 374 18.15 14.66 29.42
N GLY A 375 19.13 15.49 29.06
CA GLY A 375 19.95 15.31 27.87
C GLY A 375 19.24 15.68 26.56
N LEU A 376 18.21 16.53 26.64
CA LEU A 376 17.51 17.05 25.46
C LEU A 376 18.29 18.21 24.84
N GLU A 377 18.09 18.45 23.55
CA GLU A 377 18.65 19.60 22.84
C GLU A 377 17.73 20.82 23.00
N ASN A 378 18.31 21.97 23.32
CA ASN A 378 17.55 23.21 23.43
C ASN A 378 17.07 23.69 22.05
N GLY A 379 15.87 24.30 22.00
CA GLY A 379 15.28 24.80 20.75
C GLY A 379 14.90 23.71 19.75
N ARG A 380 14.79 22.44 20.19
CA ARG A 380 14.25 21.34 19.40
C ARG A 380 12.87 20.94 19.91
N LYS A 381 11.97 20.58 18.99
CA LYS A 381 10.64 20.03 19.34
C LYS A 381 10.76 18.57 19.74
N TYR A 382 10.21 18.24 20.90
CA TYR A 382 10.01 16.87 21.36
C TYR A 382 8.53 16.61 21.63
N TYR A 383 8.13 15.37 21.45
CA TYR A 383 6.82 14.85 21.82
C TYR A 383 7.04 13.66 22.73
N PHE A 384 6.26 13.58 23.81
CA PHE A 384 6.35 12.48 24.75
C PHE A 384 5.05 11.72 24.80
N ALA A 385 5.13 10.40 24.99
CA ALA A 385 3.97 9.56 25.22
C ALA A 385 4.17 8.70 26.47
N ILE A 386 3.15 8.61 27.30
CA ILE A 386 3.18 7.76 28.50
C ILE A 386 2.19 6.61 28.35
N VAL A 387 2.61 5.44 28.80
CA VAL A 387 1.76 4.25 28.94
C VAL A 387 1.81 3.71 30.36
N ALA A 388 0.69 3.18 30.82
CA ALA A 388 0.62 2.32 32.00
C ALA A 388 1.05 0.89 31.64
N LEU A 389 1.77 0.23 32.55
CA LEU A 389 2.22 -1.16 32.41
C LEU A 389 1.55 -2.06 33.47
N ASP A 390 1.14 -3.28 33.07
CA ASP A 390 0.77 -4.33 34.02
C ASP A 390 1.96 -5.23 34.43
N GLN A 391 1.67 -6.24 35.26
CA GLN A 391 2.63 -7.24 35.72
C GLN A 391 3.25 -8.12 34.60
N HIS A 392 2.68 -8.10 33.40
CA HIS A 392 3.14 -8.82 32.22
C HIS A 392 3.73 -7.87 31.16
N GLN A 393 4.00 -6.62 31.53
CA GLN A 393 4.52 -5.56 30.65
C GLN A 393 3.59 -5.20 29.49
N ASN A 394 2.28 -5.43 29.65
CA ASN A 394 1.31 -4.96 28.67
C ASN A 394 1.12 -3.46 28.79
N GLU A 395 1.15 -2.77 27.65
CA GLU A 395 0.96 -1.33 27.60
C GLU A 395 -0.52 -0.97 27.45
N SER A 396 -0.94 0.09 28.14
CA SER A 396 -2.14 0.85 27.77
C SER A 396 -1.98 1.53 26.41
N THR A 397 -3.05 2.15 25.93
CA THR A 397 -2.95 3.15 24.85
C THR A 397 -1.94 4.24 25.24
N LYS A 398 -1.13 4.68 24.27
CA LYS A 398 -0.19 5.80 24.41
C LYS A 398 -0.96 7.10 24.55
N VAL A 399 -0.62 7.89 25.57
CA VAL A 399 -1.19 9.22 25.77
C VAL A 399 -0.07 10.22 25.57
N GLU A 400 -0.22 11.03 24.52
CA GLU A 400 0.80 11.94 24.03
C GLU A 400 0.67 13.33 24.64
N THR A 401 1.76 14.10 24.69
CA THR A 401 1.71 15.52 25.00
C THR A 401 0.90 16.25 23.92
N ASN A 402 -0.04 17.11 24.33
CA ASN A 402 -0.91 17.82 23.40
C ASN A 402 -0.11 18.73 22.45
N GLU A 403 0.94 19.36 22.99
CA GLU A 403 1.84 20.28 22.29
C GLU A 403 3.26 19.74 22.25
N ALA A 404 4.09 20.32 21.38
CA ALA A 404 5.51 20.06 21.36
C ALA A 404 6.15 20.65 22.63
N VAL A 405 6.95 19.83 23.29
CA VAL A 405 7.80 20.24 24.41
C VAL A 405 9.10 20.76 23.81
N ILE A 406 9.44 22.02 24.09
CA ILE A 406 10.66 22.66 23.58
C ILE A 406 11.57 22.97 24.77
N PRO A 407 12.56 22.11 25.05
CA PRO A 407 13.59 22.41 26.04
C PRO A 407 14.26 23.73 25.69
N HIS A 408 14.35 24.63 26.66
CA HIS A 408 14.92 25.95 26.46
C HIS A 408 15.27 26.61 27.80
N VAL A 409 16.21 27.55 27.76
CA VAL A 409 16.40 28.50 28.87
C VAL A 409 15.34 29.58 28.77
N LYS A 410 14.54 29.73 29.83
CA LYS A 410 13.58 30.82 29.93
C LYS A 410 14.30 32.16 30.04
N LEU A 411 13.96 33.10 29.15
CA LEU A 411 14.54 34.44 29.13
C LEU A 411 13.80 35.34 30.13
N THR A 412 14.46 35.64 31.25
CA THR A 412 14.01 36.51 32.34
C THR A 412 15.09 37.55 32.63
N LEU A 413 14.78 38.61 33.37
CA LEU A 413 15.74 39.70 33.63
C LEU A 413 17.06 39.24 34.29
N ASP A 414 17.07 38.09 34.97
CA ASP A 414 18.26 37.52 35.61
C ASP A 414 19.01 36.49 34.75
N THR A 415 18.45 36.10 33.59
CA THR A 415 18.99 35.02 32.74
C THR A 415 19.50 35.49 31.39
N TYR A 416 19.18 36.72 30.96
CA TYR A 416 19.69 37.25 29.69
C TYR A 416 20.09 38.73 29.76
N GLN A 417 21.00 39.13 28.88
CA GLN A 417 21.35 40.52 28.62
C GLN A 417 21.53 40.74 27.11
N ILE A 418 20.90 41.78 26.55
CA ILE A 418 21.13 42.22 25.17
C ILE A 418 21.95 43.52 25.21
N ASP A 419 23.05 43.58 24.47
CA ASP A 419 23.92 44.76 24.39
C ASP A 419 24.41 45.01 22.94
N GLN A 420 25.08 46.14 22.72
CA GLN A 420 25.80 46.50 21.48
C GLN A 420 24.93 46.42 20.21
N LEU A 421 23.72 47.01 20.24
CA LEU A 421 22.94 47.21 19.02
C LEU A 421 23.63 48.24 18.13
N THR A 422 23.95 47.86 16.89
CA THR A 422 24.61 48.73 15.92
C THR A 422 23.77 49.98 15.62
N ALA A 423 24.33 51.16 15.85
CA ALA A 423 23.74 52.43 15.42
C ALA A 423 24.05 52.66 13.92
N LEU A 424 23.01 52.92 13.13
CA LEU A 424 23.14 53.25 11.71
C LEU A 424 23.23 54.77 11.51
N ASP A 425 24.02 55.19 10.53
CA ASP A 425 24.09 56.59 10.11
C ASP A 425 22.98 56.92 9.11
N SER A 426 22.38 58.10 9.24
CA SER A 426 21.40 58.61 8.29
C SER A 426 22.08 59.02 6.97
N GLY A 427 21.41 58.81 5.83
CA GLY A 427 22.02 59.07 4.53
C GLY A 427 21.04 59.01 3.36
N GLU A 428 21.57 58.90 2.14
CA GLU A 428 20.77 58.71 0.93
C GLU A 428 20.47 57.22 0.70
N ILE A 429 19.32 56.92 0.08
CA ILE A 429 18.98 55.55 -0.33
C ILE A 429 19.97 55.07 -1.39
N ASN A 430 20.62 53.93 -1.12
CA ASN A 430 21.50 53.25 -2.05
C ASN A 430 21.31 51.73 -1.91
N LEU A 431 20.63 51.12 -2.88
CA LEU A 431 20.27 49.70 -2.82
C LEU A 431 21.47 48.75 -2.99
N SER A 432 22.65 49.26 -3.39
CA SER A 432 23.89 48.48 -3.40
C SER A 432 24.55 48.32 -2.03
N SER A 433 24.08 49.07 -1.02
CA SER A 433 24.69 49.14 0.31
C SER A 433 23.68 48.71 1.39
N PRO A 434 23.47 47.39 1.58
CA PRO A 434 22.61 46.90 2.65
C PRO A 434 23.11 47.35 4.01
N GLN A 435 22.17 47.72 4.88
CA GLN A 435 22.43 48.18 6.22
C GLN A 435 22.58 46.96 7.13
N THR A 436 23.82 46.69 7.50
CA THR A 436 24.17 45.64 8.43
C THR A 436 23.95 46.11 9.86
N ILE A 437 23.12 45.39 10.61
CA ILE A 437 22.92 45.63 12.04
C ILE A 437 23.30 44.36 12.78
N SER A 438 24.17 44.49 13.79
CA SER A 438 24.42 43.43 14.77
C SER A 438 23.91 43.79 16.16
N ALA A 439 23.61 42.75 16.95
CA ALA A 439 23.34 42.83 18.38
C ALA A 439 23.95 41.63 19.11
N ASN A 440 24.36 41.86 20.35
CA ASN A 440 25.00 40.86 21.19
C ASN A 440 24.00 40.36 22.24
N ILE A 441 23.92 39.04 22.45
CA ILE A 441 23.11 38.46 23.52
C ILE A 441 23.92 37.51 24.38
N PHE A 442 23.81 37.70 25.70
CA PHE A 442 24.28 36.79 26.72
C PHE A 442 23.08 36.03 27.29
N VAL A 443 23.19 34.71 27.39
CA VAL A 443 22.22 33.84 28.09
C VAL A 443 22.99 32.99 29.07
N LYS A 444 22.69 33.20 30.36
CA LYS A 444 23.41 32.57 31.47
C LYS A 444 23.35 31.04 31.39
N GLY A 445 24.51 30.40 31.41
CA GLY A 445 24.70 28.96 31.36
C GLY A 445 24.75 28.37 29.94
N GLU A 446 24.53 29.17 28.90
CA GLU A 446 24.48 28.69 27.50
C GLU A 446 25.48 29.42 26.58
N THR A 447 25.59 30.76 26.64
CA THR A 447 26.44 31.51 25.70
C THR A 447 27.91 31.63 26.13
N GLU A 448 28.25 31.30 27.38
CA GLU A 448 29.61 31.48 27.92
C GLU A 448 30.67 30.61 27.22
N ASN A 449 30.25 29.47 26.65
CA ASN A 449 31.14 28.48 26.06
C ASN A 449 31.03 28.39 24.53
N GLY A 450 30.37 29.36 23.88
CA GLY A 450 30.22 29.42 22.42
C GLY A 450 28.80 29.74 21.97
N GLU A 451 28.50 29.42 20.71
CA GLU A 451 27.16 29.61 20.13
C GLU A 451 26.13 28.77 20.88
N MET A 452 25.05 29.42 21.33
CA MET A 452 23.93 28.77 21.98
C MET A 452 23.08 28.04 20.94
N GLU A 453 22.91 26.74 21.16
CA GLU A 453 22.04 25.89 20.34
C GLU A 453 20.56 26.27 20.53
N GLY A 454 19.81 26.35 19.44
CA GLY A 454 18.38 26.64 19.47
C GLY A 454 18.00 28.12 19.65
N LEU A 455 18.98 29.02 19.77
CA LEU A 455 18.76 30.45 19.84
C LEU A 455 18.36 31.02 18.47
N MET A 456 17.14 31.55 18.39
CA MET A 456 16.65 32.27 17.22
C MET A 456 16.85 33.77 17.40
N ALA A 457 17.32 34.42 16.34
CA ALA A 457 17.44 35.86 16.27
C ALA A 457 16.79 36.39 15.01
N LYS A 458 16.16 37.55 15.12
CA LYS A 458 15.64 38.32 13.99
C LYS A 458 15.85 39.81 14.23
N LEU A 459 16.10 40.53 13.16
CA LEU A 459 16.00 41.98 13.14
C LEU A 459 14.57 42.34 12.82
N GLU A 460 13.95 43.18 13.64
CA GLU A 460 12.65 43.77 13.36
C GLU A 460 12.88 45.22 12.91
N VAL A 461 12.37 45.58 11.74
CA VAL A 461 12.42 46.96 11.20
C VAL A 461 11.01 47.43 10.90
N ARG A 462 10.64 48.60 11.41
CA ARG A 462 9.41 49.30 11.08
C ARG A 462 9.74 50.42 10.09
N ALA A 463 9.11 50.35 8.93
CA ALA A 463 9.32 51.30 7.83
C ALA A 463 8.58 52.63 8.08
N PRO A 464 8.98 53.72 7.41
CA PRO A 464 8.29 55.00 7.48
C PRO A 464 6.80 54.86 7.11
N GLY A 465 5.92 55.36 7.97
CA GLY A 465 4.47 55.36 7.73
C GLY A 465 3.78 54.00 7.95
N THR A 466 4.47 52.99 8.48
CA THR A 466 3.87 51.70 8.86
C THR A 466 3.88 51.52 10.38
N ASP A 467 2.86 50.84 10.92
CA ASP A 467 2.81 50.45 12.33
C ASP A 467 3.32 49.01 12.55
N THR A 468 3.63 48.29 11.48
CA THR A 468 4.02 46.87 11.48
C THR A 468 5.54 46.71 11.44
N TRP A 469 6.04 45.73 12.22
CA TRP A 469 7.43 45.30 12.18
C TRP A 469 7.65 44.25 11.11
N THR A 470 8.55 44.52 10.16
CA THR A 470 9.05 43.53 9.20
C THR A 470 10.22 42.78 9.81
N SER A 471 10.18 41.45 9.78
CA SER A 471 11.22 40.59 10.36
C SER A 471 12.24 40.15 9.30
N TYR A 472 13.51 40.37 9.57
CA TYR A 472 14.64 39.93 8.77
C TYR A 472 15.39 38.86 9.55
N LYS A 473 15.62 37.69 8.93
CA LYS A 473 16.35 36.58 9.57
C LYS A 473 17.76 37.05 9.93
N ALA A 474 18.12 36.94 11.21
CA ALA A 474 19.48 37.19 11.63
C ALA A 474 20.27 35.89 11.64
N ILE A 475 21.56 35.99 11.35
CA ILE A 475 22.51 34.88 11.36
C ILE A 475 23.52 35.09 12.48
N TYR A 476 23.95 34.01 13.11
CA TYR A 476 25.09 34.05 14.02
C TYR A 476 26.33 34.49 13.24
N SER A 477 27.03 35.48 13.77
CA SER A 477 28.20 36.10 13.13
C SER A 477 29.49 35.69 13.86
N SER A 478 29.52 35.85 15.19
CA SER A 478 30.71 35.54 16.00
C SER A 478 30.40 35.45 17.49
N GLN A 479 31.40 35.04 18.27
CA GLN A 479 31.41 35.13 19.73
C GLN A 479 32.22 36.37 20.16
N GLN A 480 31.69 37.16 21.09
CA GLN A 480 32.41 38.26 21.75
C GLN A 480 32.33 38.09 23.27
N ASP A 481 33.46 37.72 23.88
CA ASP A 481 33.52 37.31 25.29
C ASP A 481 32.48 36.20 25.59
N GLU A 482 31.50 36.48 26.46
CA GLU A 482 30.41 35.57 26.84
C GLU A 482 29.13 35.78 26.00
N PHE A 483 29.16 36.66 24.99
CA PHE A 483 28.00 37.01 24.16
C PHE A 483 28.07 36.38 22.76
N ASN A 484 26.92 35.90 22.28
CA ASN A 484 26.73 35.54 20.88
C ASN A 484 26.33 36.79 20.09
N VAL A 485 26.99 37.03 18.96
CA VAL A 485 26.72 38.17 18.07
C VAL A 485 25.88 37.69 16.89
N TYR A 486 24.71 38.29 16.71
CA TYR A 486 23.85 38.05 15.56
C TYR A 486 23.81 39.27 14.65
N GLN A 487 23.74 39.03 13.36
CA GLN A 487 23.76 40.06 12.33
C GLN A 487 22.65 39.83 11.33
N ALA A 488 21.99 40.90 10.91
CA ALA A 488 21.02 40.89 9.84
C ALA A 488 21.25 42.09 8.93
N ASN A 489 20.82 41.96 7.68
CA ASN A 489 20.88 43.03 6.71
C ASN A 489 19.45 43.50 6.40
N PHE A 490 19.27 44.81 6.34
CA PHE A 490 18.04 45.45 5.89
C PHE A 490 18.39 46.46 4.79
N LEU A 491 17.50 46.64 3.82
CA LEU A 491 17.64 47.64 2.77
C LEU A 491 16.53 48.69 2.89
N PRO A 492 16.87 49.99 3.01
CA PRO A 492 15.87 51.05 3.00
C PRO A 492 15.31 51.24 1.60
N LEU A 493 14.03 50.90 1.39
CA LEU A 493 13.37 50.97 0.08
C LEU A 493 12.60 52.28 -0.16
N ILE A 494 12.27 53.00 0.91
CA ILE A 494 11.52 54.27 0.88
C ILE A 494 12.18 55.32 1.76
N GLU A 495 11.95 56.60 1.47
CA GLU A 495 12.46 57.69 2.29
C GLU A 495 11.68 57.85 3.61
N GLY A 496 12.36 58.33 4.64
CA GLY A 496 11.80 58.58 5.96
C GLY A 496 12.57 57.93 7.10
N SER A 497 11.98 57.97 8.30
CA SER A 497 12.56 57.40 9.52
C SER A 497 12.15 55.95 9.73
N TYR A 498 13.14 55.07 9.81
CA TYR A 498 12.99 53.65 10.17
C TYR A 498 13.27 53.48 11.66
N GLU A 499 12.46 52.67 12.32
CA GLU A 499 12.75 52.18 13.68
C GLU A 499 13.17 50.73 13.60
N TYR A 500 14.23 50.33 14.29
CA TYR A 500 14.74 48.96 14.25
C TYR A 500 15.17 48.44 15.63
N ARG A 501 15.00 47.14 15.86
CA ARG A 501 15.41 46.44 17.08
C ARG A 501 15.74 44.97 16.79
N PHE A 502 16.54 44.35 17.64
CA PHE A 502 16.76 42.92 17.59
C PHE A 502 15.80 42.19 18.52
N ALA A 503 15.34 41.01 18.10
CA ALA A 503 14.52 40.11 18.89
C ALA A 503 15.19 38.73 18.96
N PHE A 504 15.18 38.14 20.16
CA PHE A 504 15.74 36.83 20.44
C PHE A 504 14.71 35.90 21.09
N SER A 505 14.80 34.61 20.78
CA SER A 505 13.90 33.57 21.27
C SER A 505 14.68 32.28 21.50
N THR A 506 14.40 31.59 22.59
CA THR A 506 14.97 30.26 22.89
C THR A 506 13.97 29.11 22.71
N ASP A 507 12.69 29.41 22.45
CA ASP A 507 11.59 28.44 22.44
C ASP A 507 10.90 28.31 21.08
N LEU A 508 11.70 28.43 20.01
CA LEU A 508 11.27 28.43 18.62
C LEU A 508 10.23 29.51 18.26
N GLY A 509 10.30 30.66 18.94
CA GLY A 509 9.55 31.86 18.60
C GLY A 509 8.19 31.96 19.29
N ARG A 510 7.91 31.14 20.31
CA ARG A 510 6.71 31.29 21.14
C ARG A 510 6.81 32.55 22.00
N ASN A 511 8.01 32.85 22.50
CA ASN A 511 8.29 34.06 23.27
C ASN A 511 9.53 34.78 22.74
N TRP A 512 9.44 36.11 22.63
CA TRP A 512 10.53 36.96 22.15
C TRP A 512 10.89 38.01 23.21
N VAL A 513 12.19 38.21 23.42
CA VAL A 513 12.73 39.37 24.13
C VAL A 513 13.41 40.29 23.13
N THR A 514 13.32 41.60 23.34
CA THR A 514 13.80 42.60 22.37
C THR A 514 14.85 43.53 22.97
N SER A 515 15.74 44.03 22.12
CA SER A 515 16.61 45.16 22.44
C SER A 515 15.79 46.45 22.59
N GLN A 516 16.44 47.50 23.12
CA GLN A 516 15.98 48.88 22.89
C GLN A 516 15.94 49.16 21.38
N ALA A 517 14.95 49.93 20.93
CA ALA A 517 14.82 50.31 19.54
C ALA A 517 15.67 51.56 19.22
N LEU A 518 16.27 51.60 18.04
CA LEU A 518 16.98 52.74 17.48
C LEU A 518 16.28 53.25 16.23
N ASN A 519 16.60 54.48 15.82
CA ASN A 519 16.02 55.12 14.65
C ASN A 519 17.11 55.58 13.67
N VAL A 520 16.85 55.46 12.38
CA VAL A 520 17.71 55.96 11.30
C VAL A 520 16.84 56.55 10.18
N SER A 521 17.29 57.64 9.55
CA SER A 521 16.54 58.29 8.47
C SER A 521 17.27 58.20 7.13
N TYR A 522 16.53 57.88 6.07
CA TYR A 522 17.05 57.90 4.71
C TYR A 522 16.26 58.87 3.83
N VAL A 523 16.94 59.56 2.93
CA VAL A 523 16.35 60.48 1.94
C VAL A 523 16.62 59.98 0.52
N LYS A 524 15.79 60.41 -0.45
CA LYS A 524 16.14 60.20 -1.87
C LYS A 524 17.33 61.06 -2.27
N GLY A 525 18.22 60.49 -3.07
CA GLY A 525 19.29 61.23 -3.75
C GLY A 525 18.76 62.04 -4.94
N ASP A 526 19.68 62.62 -5.72
CA ASP A 526 19.34 63.50 -6.86
C ASP A 526 18.79 62.74 -8.08
N ASP A 527 18.93 61.42 -8.15
CA ASP A 527 18.42 60.60 -9.25
C ASP A 527 16.90 60.34 -9.10
N ILE A 528 16.14 60.84 -10.06
CA ILE A 528 14.68 60.73 -10.13
C ILE A 528 14.21 59.95 -11.37
N ILE A 529 15.14 59.40 -12.16
CA ILE A 529 14.81 58.68 -13.39
C ILE A 529 14.35 57.27 -13.01
N GLN A 530 13.31 56.75 -13.67
CA GLN A 530 12.79 55.42 -13.36
C GLN A 530 13.69 54.31 -13.96
N PRO A 531 13.77 53.13 -13.32
CA PRO A 531 14.60 52.00 -13.78
C PRO A 531 14.14 51.39 -15.12
N VAL A 532 12.85 51.55 -15.45
CA VAL A 532 12.23 51.07 -16.70
C VAL A 532 11.09 52.03 -17.06
N GLU A 533 10.64 52.03 -18.32
CA GLU A 533 9.39 52.71 -18.69
C GLU A 533 8.16 51.92 -18.24
N LYS A 534 8.23 50.57 -18.33
CA LYS A 534 7.13 49.67 -17.96
C LYS A 534 7.65 48.27 -17.61
N ILE A 535 6.95 47.60 -16.68
CA ILE A 535 7.07 46.16 -16.43
C ILE A 535 5.68 45.51 -16.53
N SER A 536 5.61 44.33 -17.16
CA SER A 536 4.37 43.54 -17.33
C SER A 536 4.57 42.12 -16.80
N LEU A 537 3.75 41.71 -15.83
CA LEU A 537 3.76 40.38 -15.24
C LEU A 537 2.76 39.49 -15.99
N ASN A 538 3.23 38.36 -16.50
CA ASN A 538 2.40 37.39 -17.22
C ASN A 538 1.52 36.60 -16.25
N GLN A 539 0.36 36.15 -16.74
CA GLN A 539 -0.50 35.23 -15.98
C GLN A 539 0.24 33.87 -15.81
N PRO A 540 0.52 33.43 -14.57
CA PRO A 540 1.15 32.14 -14.33
C PRO A 540 0.25 30.98 -14.79
N VAL A 541 0.85 29.91 -15.30
CA VAL A 541 0.14 28.65 -15.56
C VAL A 541 -0.17 27.98 -14.22
N GLN A 542 -1.34 27.35 -14.11
CA GLN A 542 -1.73 26.60 -12.91
C GLN A 542 -0.93 25.30 -12.85
N GLU A 543 -0.15 25.13 -11.79
CA GLU A 543 0.65 23.94 -11.52
C GLU A 543 0.43 23.49 -10.08
N SER A 544 0.60 22.19 -9.83
CA SER A 544 0.40 21.62 -8.50
C SER A 544 1.56 22.00 -7.57
N GLY A 545 1.25 22.57 -6.41
CA GLY A 545 2.20 22.86 -5.34
C GLY A 545 3.18 24.01 -5.64
N GLN A 546 3.07 24.70 -6.77
CA GLN A 546 3.98 25.79 -7.15
C GLN A 546 3.36 26.84 -8.06
N VAL A 547 3.94 28.04 -8.09
CA VAL A 547 3.57 29.12 -9.02
C VAL A 547 4.81 29.62 -9.77
N ASN A 548 4.78 29.55 -11.11
CA ASN A 548 5.85 30.03 -11.99
C ASN A 548 5.53 31.42 -12.55
N LEU A 549 6.20 32.44 -12.02
CA LEU A 549 6.08 33.82 -12.46
C LEU A 549 7.03 34.10 -13.63
N SER A 550 6.57 34.89 -14.60
CA SER A 550 7.43 35.47 -15.64
C SER A 550 6.99 36.89 -16.00
N TRP A 551 7.94 37.78 -16.31
CA TRP A 551 7.65 39.18 -16.63
C TRP A 551 8.52 39.71 -17.77
N GLN A 552 8.11 40.85 -18.32
CA GLN A 552 8.82 41.58 -19.37
C GLN A 552 8.96 43.05 -18.99
N ILE A 553 10.09 43.67 -19.37
CA ILE A 553 10.38 45.08 -19.13
C ILE A 553 10.59 45.82 -20.45
N ASP A 554 10.13 47.06 -20.52
CA ASP A 554 10.28 47.97 -21.66
C ASP A 554 11.05 49.23 -21.22
N GLY A 555 11.92 49.74 -22.09
CA GLY A 555 12.65 51.00 -21.85
C GLY A 555 13.58 50.95 -20.63
N ALA A 556 14.36 49.87 -20.50
CA ALA A 556 15.29 49.70 -19.39
C ALA A 556 16.31 50.85 -19.29
N ASN A 557 16.46 51.39 -18.09
CA ASN A 557 17.39 52.45 -17.75
C ASN A 557 18.02 52.12 -16.39
N ASP A 558 19.10 51.36 -16.41
CA ASP A 558 19.84 50.87 -15.24
C ASP A 558 18.98 50.18 -14.13
N PRO A 559 18.13 49.20 -14.47
CA PRO A 559 17.49 48.38 -13.44
C PRO A 559 18.54 47.65 -12.61
N TYR A 560 18.30 47.54 -11.31
CA TYR A 560 19.23 46.96 -10.34
C TYR A 560 18.71 45.66 -9.72
N MET A 561 17.44 45.64 -9.30
CA MET A 561 16.83 44.48 -8.64
C MET A 561 15.33 44.37 -8.87
N TYR A 562 14.78 43.18 -8.63
CA TYR A 562 13.33 42.93 -8.57
C TYR A 562 12.90 42.53 -7.16
N ALA A 563 11.77 43.06 -6.68
CA ALA A 563 11.10 42.55 -5.48
C ALA A 563 9.84 41.77 -5.89
N ILE A 564 9.73 40.53 -5.43
CA ILE A 564 8.56 39.68 -5.63
C ILE A 564 7.58 39.94 -4.49
N VAL A 565 6.38 40.41 -4.83
CA VAL A 565 5.34 40.76 -3.86
C VAL A 565 4.21 39.75 -3.95
N ARG A 566 3.86 39.11 -2.84
CA ARG A 566 2.72 38.19 -2.71
C ARG A 566 1.79 38.69 -1.61
N ASP A 567 0.52 38.85 -1.96
CA ASP A 567 -0.54 39.35 -1.06
C ASP A 567 -0.16 40.70 -0.37
N GLY A 568 0.64 41.52 -1.05
CA GLY A 568 1.10 42.83 -0.56
C GLY A 568 2.40 42.81 0.24
N GLU A 569 2.99 41.65 0.50
CA GLU A 569 4.27 41.49 1.21
C GLU A 569 5.39 41.10 0.25
N ILE A 570 6.59 41.67 0.43
CA ILE A 570 7.78 41.24 -0.32
C ILE A 570 8.20 39.87 0.20
N ILE A 571 8.15 38.85 -0.65
CA ILE A 571 8.56 37.48 -0.33
C ILE A 571 9.99 37.16 -0.79
N ASP A 572 10.53 37.91 -1.76
CA ASP A 572 11.91 37.76 -2.21
C ASP A 572 12.46 39.03 -2.90
N MET A 573 13.79 39.18 -2.91
CA MET A 573 14.52 40.27 -3.56
C MET A 573 15.63 39.69 -4.45
N LEU A 574 15.50 39.90 -5.77
CA LEU A 574 16.36 39.33 -6.80
C LEU A 574 17.34 40.39 -7.31
N PHE A 575 18.60 40.31 -6.87
CA PHE A 575 19.71 41.18 -7.30
C PHE A 575 20.32 40.72 -8.63
N ASP A 576 19.47 40.48 -9.62
CA ASP A 576 19.85 40.15 -10.99
C ASP A 576 18.91 40.90 -11.95
N PRO A 577 19.34 42.02 -12.55
CA PRO A 577 18.48 42.82 -13.40
C PRO A 577 18.11 42.13 -14.72
N LEU A 578 18.81 41.06 -15.10
CA LEU A 578 18.49 40.26 -16.29
C LEU A 578 17.44 39.18 -16.01
N ARG A 579 17.08 38.96 -14.74
CA ARG A 579 16.12 37.93 -14.36
C ARG A 579 14.71 38.32 -14.79
N ALA A 580 14.01 37.36 -15.41
CA ALA A 580 12.66 37.54 -15.94
C ALA A 580 11.65 36.50 -15.42
N SER A 581 12.04 35.68 -14.44
CA SER A 581 11.20 34.62 -13.86
C SER A 581 11.52 34.29 -12.40
N TYR A 582 10.53 33.75 -11.71
CA TYR A 582 10.61 33.31 -10.32
C TYR A 582 9.66 32.12 -10.06
N GLN A 583 10.08 31.17 -9.25
CA GLN A 583 9.28 30.01 -8.86
C GLN A 583 8.97 30.10 -7.37
N ASP A 584 7.70 30.19 -7.01
CA ASP A 584 7.23 30.14 -5.62
C ASP A 584 6.73 28.74 -5.27
N ILE A 585 7.50 28.02 -4.46
CA ILE A 585 7.18 26.67 -3.96
C ILE A 585 6.53 26.70 -2.57
N ASN A 586 6.34 27.87 -1.96
CA ASN A 586 5.76 28.04 -0.63
C ASN A 586 4.28 28.39 -0.72
N VAL A 587 3.55 27.67 -1.58
CA VAL A 587 2.12 27.84 -1.86
C VAL A 587 1.36 26.57 -1.52
N THR A 588 0.05 26.71 -1.28
CA THR A 588 -0.83 25.59 -0.95
C THR A 588 -1.92 25.45 -2.01
N ASN A 589 -2.10 24.24 -2.52
CA ASN A 589 -3.16 23.94 -3.49
C ASN A 589 -4.54 24.34 -2.94
N GLY A 590 -5.37 24.96 -3.78
CA GLY A 590 -6.70 25.46 -3.43
C GLY A 590 -6.72 26.84 -2.76
N LYS A 591 -5.57 27.46 -2.44
CA LYS A 591 -5.50 28.84 -1.92
C LYS A 591 -5.17 29.82 -3.05
N THR A 592 -5.95 30.90 -3.18
CA THR A 592 -5.66 31.98 -4.13
C THR A 592 -4.62 32.94 -3.58
N TYR A 593 -3.65 33.31 -4.42
CA TYR A 593 -2.59 34.27 -4.13
C TYR A 593 -2.59 35.41 -5.16
N SER A 594 -2.19 36.60 -4.74
CA SER A 594 -2.03 37.78 -5.60
C SER A 594 -0.57 38.19 -5.71
N TYR A 595 -0.05 38.36 -6.93
CA TYR A 595 1.36 38.68 -7.19
C TYR A 595 1.56 40.00 -7.94
N GLU A 596 2.61 40.73 -7.55
CA GLU A 596 3.19 41.88 -8.26
C GLU A 596 4.72 41.73 -8.30
N VAL A 597 5.37 42.32 -9.32
CA VAL A 597 6.82 42.44 -9.40
C VAL A 597 7.18 43.92 -9.47
N HIS A 598 8.02 44.37 -8.54
CA HIS A 598 8.53 45.74 -8.54
C HIS A 598 9.99 45.74 -9.01
N VAL A 599 10.32 46.60 -9.96
CA VAL A 599 11.71 46.82 -10.40
C VAL A 599 12.25 48.10 -9.82
N TYR A 600 13.49 48.05 -9.30
CA TYR A 600 14.19 49.17 -8.68
C TYR A 600 15.50 49.48 -9.40
N ASP A 601 15.91 50.75 -9.45
CA ASP A 601 17.29 51.15 -9.73
C ASP A 601 18.13 51.20 -8.44
N GLN A 602 19.41 51.55 -8.53
CA GLN A 602 20.28 51.64 -7.36
C GLN A 602 19.91 52.81 -6.42
N ALA A 603 19.29 53.88 -6.93
CA ALA A 603 18.88 55.07 -6.18
C ALA A 603 17.54 54.90 -5.44
N GLY A 604 16.84 53.78 -5.66
CA GLY A 604 15.56 53.48 -5.04
C GLY A 604 14.33 54.01 -5.80
N ASN A 605 14.47 54.42 -7.06
CA ASN A 605 13.32 54.67 -7.92
C ASN A 605 12.71 53.33 -8.36
N GLN A 606 11.38 53.26 -8.45
CA GLN A 606 10.66 52.01 -8.69
C GLN A 606 9.57 52.13 -9.75
N VAL A 607 9.31 51.02 -10.43
CA VAL A 607 8.12 50.81 -11.27
C VAL A 607 7.48 49.46 -10.91
N LYS A 608 6.15 49.44 -10.79
CA LYS A 608 5.38 48.24 -10.42
C LYS A 608 4.74 47.60 -11.64
N SER A 609 4.67 46.27 -11.66
CA SER A 609 3.91 45.53 -12.68
C SER A 609 2.41 45.65 -12.48
N ASN A 610 1.64 45.10 -13.43
CA ASN A 610 0.26 44.69 -13.15
C ASN A 610 0.23 43.60 -12.07
N GLN A 611 -0.90 43.51 -11.37
CA GLN A 611 -1.20 42.44 -10.42
C GLN A 611 -1.82 41.24 -11.16
N VAL A 612 -1.44 40.02 -10.76
CA VAL A 612 -2.02 38.76 -11.26
C VAL A 612 -2.47 37.89 -10.09
N SER A 613 -3.56 37.14 -10.24
CA SER A 613 -4.04 36.20 -9.22
C SER A 613 -4.00 34.78 -9.73
N VAL A 614 -3.59 33.83 -8.89
CA VAL A 614 -3.47 32.41 -9.23
C VAL A 614 -3.89 31.53 -8.06
N THR A 615 -4.58 30.43 -8.36
CA THR A 615 -4.90 29.35 -7.42
C THR A 615 -4.22 28.09 -7.96
N PRO A 616 -3.11 27.61 -7.35
CA PRO A 616 -2.56 26.30 -7.70
C PRO A 616 -3.57 25.21 -7.33
N GLU A 617 -3.79 24.23 -8.21
CA GLU A 617 -4.72 23.12 -8.02
C GLU A 617 -3.97 21.79 -8.20
N LEU A 618 -4.52 20.69 -7.67
CA LEU A 618 -4.02 19.36 -8.02
C LEU A 618 -4.39 19.10 -9.49
N VAL A 619 -3.36 19.00 -10.34
CA VAL A 619 -3.57 18.81 -11.78
C VAL A 619 -3.24 17.37 -12.16
N THR A 620 -4.13 16.74 -12.92
CA THR A 620 -3.93 15.42 -13.51
C THR A 620 -2.87 15.47 -14.61
N VAL A 621 -1.89 14.56 -14.57
CA VAL A 621 -0.81 14.40 -15.54
C VAL A 621 -1.18 13.31 -16.55
N LYS A 622 -1.02 13.59 -17.85
CA LYS A 622 -1.15 12.59 -18.91
C LYS A 622 0.15 11.82 -19.06
N VAL A 623 0.14 10.57 -18.58
CA VAL A 623 1.27 9.66 -18.64
C VAL A 623 1.16 8.82 -19.92
N THR A 624 2.11 9.00 -20.84
CA THR A 624 2.17 8.24 -22.10
C THR A 624 3.26 7.17 -22.02
N PHE A 625 2.83 5.92 -21.98
CA PHE A 625 3.69 4.75 -22.09
C PHE A 625 4.03 4.51 -23.56
N LYS A 626 5.31 4.41 -23.88
CA LYS A 626 5.83 3.94 -25.17
C LYS A 626 6.68 2.72 -24.92
N VAL A 627 6.45 1.63 -25.67
CA VAL A 627 7.25 0.42 -25.54
C VAL A 627 7.69 -0.11 -26.89
N ASN A 628 8.97 -0.48 -26.99
CA ASN A 628 9.54 -1.17 -28.16
C ASN A 628 9.54 -2.70 -27.91
N ALA A 629 8.80 -3.46 -28.73
CA ALA A 629 8.75 -4.91 -28.66
C ALA A 629 9.81 -5.59 -29.56
N PRO A 630 10.29 -6.81 -29.24
CA PRO A 630 11.29 -7.51 -30.04
C PRO A 630 10.86 -7.72 -31.48
N VAL A 631 11.79 -7.69 -32.43
CA VAL A 631 11.54 -7.84 -33.89
C VAL A 631 10.84 -9.14 -34.28
N TYR A 632 10.99 -10.20 -33.48
CA TYR A 632 10.34 -11.49 -33.69
C TYR A 632 8.90 -11.57 -33.14
N THR A 633 8.40 -10.49 -32.54
CA THR A 633 7.00 -10.40 -32.12
C THR A 633 6.10 -10.41 -33.37
N PRO A 634 5.20 -11.40 -33.53
CA PRO A 634 4.40 -11.54 -34.74
C PRO A 634 3.51 -10.34 -35.02
N GLN A 635 3.26 -10.06 -36.30
CA GLN A 635 2.28 -9.06 -36.72
C GLN A 635 0.85 -9.53 -36.39
N GLY A 636 0.01 -8.62 -35.87
CA GLY A 636 -1.39 -8.89 -35.51
C GLY A 636 -1.63 -9.27 -34.04
N ILE A 637 -0.57 -9.33 -33.24
CA ILE A 637 -0.64 -9.48 -31.78
C ILE A 637 -0.89 -8.11 -31.16
N TYR A 638 -1.75 -8.02 -30.14
CA TYR A 638 -1.91 -6.82 -29.32
C TYR A 638 -1.14 -6.95 -28.00
N ILE A 639 -0.64 -5.81 -27.51
CA ILE A 639 0.06 -5.68 -26.23
C ILE A 639 -0.84 -4.87 -25.29
N THR A 640 -0.91 -5.29 -24.03
CA THR A 640 -1.65 -4.63 -22.95
C THR A 640 -0.72 -4.28 -21.80
N ILE A 641 -1.16 -3.37 -20.93
CA ILE A 641 -0.41 -2.89 -19.76
C ILE A 641 -1.19 -3.18 -18.47
N PRO A 642 -1.05 -4.38 -17.87
CA PRO A 642 -1.66 -4.65 -16.57
C PRO A 642 -0.83 -3.99 -15.46
N GLY A 643 -1.48 -3.43 -14.45
CA GLY A 643 -0.80 -2.72 -13.37
C GLY A 643 -1.70 -2.29 -12.22
N SER A 644 -1.12 -1.54 -11.28
CA SER A 644 -1.78 -1.08 -10.04
C SER A 644 -3.12 -0.39 -10.29
N LYS A 645 -3.22 0.39 -11.36
CA LYS A 645 -4.40 1.22 -11.65
C LYS A 645 -5.55 0.46 -12.35
N ASN A 646 -5.31 -0.73 -12.85
CA ASN A 646 -6.33 -1.56 -13.51
C ASN A 646 -6.48 -2.95 -12.88
N GLY A 647 -6.05 -3.10 -11.63
CA GLY A 647 -6.18 -4.33 -10.86
C GLY A 647 -5.46 -5.52 -11.50
N TRP A 648 -4.34 -5.28 -12.20
CA TRP A 648 -3.57 -6.31 -12.89
C TRP A 648 -4.36 -7.07 -13.97
N ASN A 649 -5.39 -6.45 -14.55
CA ASN A 649 -6.20 -7.05 -15.61
C ASN A 649 -5.40 -7.17 -16.91
N THR A 650 -5.14 -8.40 -17.36
CA THR A 650 -4.37 -8.67 -18.58
C THR A 650 -5.00 -8.17 -19.86
N GLY A 651 -6.31 -7.92 -19.89
CA GLY A 651 -7.02 -7.33 -21.03
C GLY A 651 -7.11 -5.81 -21.01
N ALA A 652 -6.68 -5.15 -19.93
CA ALA A 652 -6.79 -3.70 -19.79
C ALA A 652 -5.62 -2.96 -20.45
N TRP A 653 -5.85 -1.69 -20.83
CA TRP A 653 -4.84 -0.80 -21.42
C TRP A 653 -4.17 -1.38 -22.67
N GLN A 654 -5.00 -1.81 -23.63
CA GLN A 654 -4.51 -2.26 -24.93
C GLN A 654 -3.80 -1.11 -25.66
N MET A 655 -2.53 -1.32 -25.99
CA MET A 655 -1.69 -0.33 -26.64
C MET A 655 -1.96 -0.24 -28.13
N THR A 656 -1.74 0.95 -28.69
CA THR A 656 -1.83 1.22 -30.13
C THR A 656 -0.46 1.09 -30.76
N ARG A 657 -0.34 0.38 -31.88
CA ARG A 657 0.94 0.20 -32.59
C ARG A 657 1.27 1.46 -33.41
N ALA A 658 2.44 2.05 -33.15
CA ALA A 658 2.92 3.27 -33.78
C ALA A 658 3.56 3.01 -35.15
N GLY A 659 2.75 2.57 -36.13
CA GLY A 659 3.16 2.41 -37.54
C GLY A 659 3.02 0.99 -38.11
N ALA A 660 2.98 0.87 -39.44
CA ALA A 660 2.76 -0.41 -40.13
C ALA A 660 3.96 -1.38 -40.04
N VAL A 661 5.18 -0.86 -39.87
CA VAL A 661 6.45 -1.61 -40.00
C VAL A 661 7.33 -1.60 -38.74
N THR A 662 6.96 -0.85 -37.72
CA THR A 662 7.69 -0.68 -36.44
C THR A 662 7.05 -1.54 -35.35
N ASN A 663 7.84 -1.99 -34.38
CA ASN A 663 7.34 -2.74 -33.20
C ASN A 663 7.21 -1.81 -31.98
N ASP A 664 6.85 -0.56 -32.23
CA ASP A 664 6.61 0.44 -31.21
C ASP A 664 5.12 0.50 -30.88
N TYR A 665 4.79 0.55 -29.59
CA TYR A 665 3.43 0.62 -29.09
C TYR A 665 3.30 1.79 -28.12
N GLU A 666 2.13 2.42 -28.07
CA GLU A 666 1.85 3.51 -27.14
C GLU A 666 0.47 3.41 -26.48
N TYR A 667 0.38 3.93 -25.25
CA TYR A 667 -0.87 4.06 -24.51
C TYR A 667 -0.78 5.25 -23.53
N THR A 668 -1.83 6.05 -23.42
CA THR A 668 -1.87 7.20 -22.52
C THR A 668 -2.92 6.99 -21.43
N VAL A 669 -2.55 7.26 -20.18
CA VAL A 669 -3.43 7.29 -19.02
C VAL A 669 -3.30 8.63 -18.31
N GLU A 670 -4.35 9.05 -17.62
CA GLU A 670 -4.32 10.19 -16.71
C GLU A 670 -4.00 9.72 -15.28
N ALA A 671 -3.06 10.34 -14.57
CA ALA A 671 -2.66 9.99 -13.20
C ALA A 671 -2.37 11.25 -12.37
N GLU A 672 -2.41 11.16 -11.04
CA GLU A 672 -2.09 12.30 -10.18
C GLU A 672 -0.57 12.48 -10.04
N GLU A 673 -0.08 13.72 -10.01
CA GLU A 673 1.34 13.98 -9.75
C GLU A 673 1.74 13.46 -8.35
N GLY A 674 2.82 12.66 -8.29
CA GLY A 674 3.27 11.94 -7.10
C GLY A 674 2.68 10.53 -6.94
N GLU A 675 1.70 10.13 -7.76
CA GLU A 675 1.19 8.76 -7.80
C GLU A 675 2.29 7.78 -8.25
N VAL A 676 2.34 6.58 -7.67
CA VAL A 676 3.25 5.51 -8.09
C VAL A 676 2.49 4.52 -8.97
N LEU A 677 2.89 4.41 -10.24
CA LEU A 677 2.33 3.44 -11.17
C LEU A 677 3.24 2.22 -11.22
N THR A 678 2.71 1.04 -10.87
CA THR A 678 3.40 -0.24 -11.07
C THR A 678 2.73 -1.02 -12.19
N TYR A 679 3.51 -1.60 -13.10
CA TYR A 679 2.95 -2.17 -14.33
C TYR A 679 3.87 -3.21 -14.99
N LYS A 680 3.28 -3.99 -15.90
CA LYS A 680 3.96 -4.96 -16.77
C LYS A 680 3.42 -4.89 -18.19
N TYR A 681 4.05 -5.60 -19.12
CA TYR A 681 3.55 -5.78 -20.48
C TYR A 681 3.17 -7.24 -20.70
N VAL A 682 2.03 -7.49 -21.32
CA VAL A 682 1.65 -8.84 -21.78
C VAL A 682 1.16 -8.78 -23.22
N LYS A 683 1.35 -9.87 -23.98
CA LYS A 683 0.73 -10.01 -25.30
C LYS A 683 -0.47 -10.96 -25.25
N ASN A 684 -1.47 -10.72 -26.09
CA ASN A 684 -2.72 -11.48 -26.15
C ASN A 684 -3.49 -11.61 -24.82
N GLY A 685 -3.26 -10.69 -23.88
CA GLY A 685 -3.95 -10.65 -22.60
C GLY A 685 -3.73 -11.87 -21.70
N THR A 686 -2.53 -12.46 -21.71
CA THR A 686 -2.19 -13.58 -20.81
C THR A 686 -0.82 -13.44 -20.15
N TRP A 687 -0.73 -13.78 -18.86
CA TRP A 687 0.52 -13.87 -18.11
C TRP A 687 1.45 -14.98 -18.60
N ASP A 688 0.94 -15.95 -19.37
CA ASP A 688 1.79 -16.93 -20.04
C ASP A 688 2.66 -16.31 -21.14
N GLN A 689 2.34 -15.08 -21.54
CA GLN A 689 3.03 -14.33 -22.57
C GLN A 689 3.46 -12.94 -22.06
N GLU A 690 3.94 -12.89 -20.82
CA GLU A 690 4.55 -11.70 -20.20
C GLU A 690 5.81 -11.24 -20.96
N GLY A 691 5.91 -9.93 -21.14
CA GLY A 691 7.06 -9.23 -21.70
C GLY A 691 8.02 -8.83 -20.59
N LEU A 692 9.26 -9.28 -20.69
CA LEU A 692 10.36 -8.92 -19.81
C LEU A 692 10.93 -7.60 -20.30
N ALA A 693 10.45 -6.52 -19.71
CA ALA A 693 10.73 -5.15 -20.12
C ALA A 693 11.77 -4.48 -19.23
N ASP A 694 12.27 -3.34 -19.72
CA ASP A 694 13.28 -2.49 -19.08
C ASP A 694 12.88 -1.02 -19.34
N HIS A 695 12.72 -0.25 -18.26
CA HIS A 695 12.32 1.16 -18.27
C HIS A 695 13.53 2.10 -18.34
N THR A 696 14.73 1.67 -17.91
CA THR A 696 15.95 2.47 -17.99
C THR A 696 17.07 1.74 -18.75
N PRO A 697 16.89 1.44 -20.05
CA PRO A 697 17.81 0.58 -20.82
C PRO A 697 19.23 1.13 -21.02
N LEU A 698 19.50 2.35 -20.55
CA LEU A 698 20.81 3.00 -20.56
C LEU A 698 21.53 2.93 -19.19
N ASN A 699 20.86 2.45 -18.14
CA ASN A 699 21.42 2.29 -16.80
C ASN A 699 21.86 0.82 -16.57
N PRO A 700 23.16 0.53 -16.54
CA PRO A 700 23.66 -0.84 -16.38
C PRO A 700 23.52 -1.40 -14.95
N ASN A 701 23.10 -0.59 -13.97
CA ASN A 701 22.93 -0.99 -12.57
C ASN A 701 21.45 -1.09 -12.17
N ASP A 702 20.55 -1.13 -13.14
CA ASP A 702 19.10 -1.19 -12.93
C ASP A 702 18.67 -2.56 -12.34
N ASP A 703 17.76 -2.53 -11.37
CA ASP A 703 17.19 -3.69 -10.67
C ASP A 703 15.85 -4.18 -11.26
N ASP A 704 15.27 -3.45 -12.21
CA ASP A 704 13.99 -3.80 -12.85
C ASP A 704 14.11 -4.79 -14.03
N ILE A 705 15.31 -5.36 -14.28
CA ILE A 705 15.57 -6.18 -15.47
C ILE A 705 15.57 -7.69 -15.19
N SER A 706 14.64 -8.43 -15.82
CA SER A 706 14.64 -9.91 -15.79
C SER A 706 15.37 -10.54 -16.99
N TYR A 707 16.71 -10.48 -16.98
CA TYR A 707 17.56 -11.14 -18.01
C TYR A 707 17.41 -12.67 -18.04
N TYR A 708 16.96 -13.26 -16.94
CA TYR A 708 16.90 -14.71 -16.78
C TYR A 708 15.62 -15.34 -17.31
N GLY A 709 14.59 -14.55 -17.62
CA GLY A 709 13.30 -15.10 -18.04
C GLY A 709 12.37 -15.45 -16.88
N TYR A 710 12.49 -14.73 -15.77
CA TYR A 710 11.72 -14.97 -14.55
C TYR A 710 10.78 -13.80 -14.27
N GLY A 711 9.47 -14.01 -14.37
CA GLY A 711 8.44 -13.06 -13.94
C GLY A 711 7.93 -13.49 -12.56
N ALA A 712 8.15 -12.67 -11.54
CA ALA A 712 7.64 -12.91 -10.18
C ALA A 712 7.12 -11.60 -9.55
N GLN A 713 6.47 -11.72 -8.41
CA GLN A 713 6.05 -10.57 -7.62
C GLN A 713 7.30 -9.77 -7.19
N GLY A 714 7.31 -8.47 -7.47
CA GLY A 714 8.47 -7.59 -7.25
C GLY A 714 9.43 -7.46 -8.43
N THR A 715 9.09 -7.99 -9.61
CA THR A 715 9.77 -7.68 -10.89
C THR A 715 8.92 -6.74 -11.75
N ASP A 716 8.08 -5.94 -11.11
CA ASP A 716 7.13 -5.04 -11.76
C ASP A 716 7.83 -3.71 -12.04
N LEU A 717 7.62 -3.12 -13.22
CA LEU A 717 8.13 -1.78 -13.50
C LEU A 717 7.43 -0.78 -12.59
N SER A 718 8.15 0.22 -12.08
CA SER A 718 7.61 1.22 -11.16
C SER A 718 8.06 2.63 -11.54
N VAL A 719 7.12 3.58 -11.58
CA VAL A 719 7.39 4.98 -11.90
C VAL A 719 6.61 5.91 -10.99
N VAL A 720 7.25 6.99 -10.55
CA VAL A 720 6.58 8.09 -9.83
C VAL A 720 6.14 9.12 -10.86
N VAL A 721 4.86 9.48 -10.87
CA VAL A 721 4.31 10.45 -11.82
C VAL A 721 4.86 11.83 -11.51
N THR A 722 5.57 12.43 -12.46
CA THR A 722 6.11 13.79 -12.36
C THR A 722 5.65 14.62 -13.57
N ASN A 723 5.28 15.88 -13.36
CA ASN A 723 4.97 16.77 -14.48
C ASN A 723 6.26 17.21 -15.19
N GLU A 724 6.49 16.71 -16.41
CA GLU A 724 7.67 17.06 -17.22
C GLU A 724 7.44 18.33 -18.06
N GLY A 725 6.32 19.03 -17.84
CA GLY A 725 5.88 20.21 -18.56
C GLY A 725 4.60 19.94 -19.35
N GLY A 726 3.66 20.89 -19.36
CA GLY A 726 2.39 20.76 -20.09
C GLY A 726 1.40 19.76 -19.48
N ASN A 727 1.62 19.30 -18.25
CA ASN A 727 0.87 18.22 -17.59
C ASN A 727 1.01 16.89 -18.32
N GLU A 728 2.20 16.62 -18.86
CA GLU A 728 2.51 15.39 -19.57
C GLU A 728 3.76 14.73 -18.96
N MET A 729 3.80 13.41 -19.06
CA MET A 729 4.97 12.57 -18.73
C MET A 729 5.10 11.49 -19.80
N VAL A 730 6.32 11.21 -20.27
CA VAL A 730 6.56 10.17 -21.28
C VAL A 730 7.48 9.08 -20.74
N ILE A 731 6.97 7.85 -20.73
CA ILE A 731 7.70 6.65 -20.33
C ILE A 731 8.16 5.92 -21.60
N GLN A 732 9.43 5.51 -21.65
CA GLN A 732 10.02 4.78 -22.79
C GLN A 732 10.63 3.45 -22.37
N ASP A 733 9.94 2.37 -22.70
CA ASP A 733 10.29 1.02 -22.29
C ASP A 733 10.75 0.17 -23.47
N LYS A 734 11.49 -0.90 -23.17
CA LYS A 734 11.88 -1.89 -24.16
C LYS A 734 11.61 -3.29 -23.64
N ILE A 735 10.76 -4.05 -24.33
CA ILE A 735 10.61 -5.48 -24.07
C ILE A 735 11.83 -6.17 -24.66
N LEU A 736 12.64 -6.76 -23.80
CA LEU A 736 13.81 -7.53 -24.19
C LEU A 736 13.37 -8.88 -24.78
N ARG A 737 12.36 -9.51 -24.16
CA ARG A 737 11.87 -10.82 -24.57
C ARG A 737 10.49 -11.18 -24.00
N TRP A 738 9.82 -12.14 -24.63
CA TRP A 738 8.61 -12.78 -24.10
C TRP A 738 8.91 -14.07 -23.31
N ILE A 739 8.28 -14.25 -22.15
CA ILE A 739 8.52 -15.39 -21.25
C ILE A 739 8.23 -16.75 -21.90
N ASP A 740 7.31 -16.80 -22.87
CA ASP A 740 6.96 -18.01 -23.64
C ASP A 740 8.00 -18.39 -24.71
N GLN A 741 9.03 -17.56 -24.92
CA GLN A 741 10.06 -17.74 -25.92
C GLN A 741 11.47 -17.72 -25.30
N PRO A 742 11.84 -18.73 -24.48
CA PRO A 742 13.15 -18.79 -23.83
C PRO A 742 14.32 -18.98 -24.81
N VAL A 743 14.04 -19.37 -26.06
CA VAL A 743 15.00 -19.39 -27.18
C VAL A 743 14.30 -18.97 -28.47
N VAL A 744 14.96 -18.11 -29.25
CA VAL A 744 14.47 -17.60 -30.54
C VAL A 744 15.53 -17.79 -31.60
N ILE A 745 15.17 -18.41 -32.73
CA ILE A 745 16.05 -18.64 -33.88
C ILE A 745 15.87 -17.51 -34.89
N THR A 746 16.96 -16.88 -35.31
CA THR A 746 16.95 -15.72 -36.21
C THR A 746 17.57 -16.00 -37.57
N SER A 747 18.34 -17.07 -37.74
CA SER A 747 19.05 -17.32 -39.00
C SER A 747 18.29 -18.17 -40.03
N HIS A 748 17.38 -19.05 -39.61
CA HIS A 748 16.67 -19.98 -40.50
C HIS A 748 15.25 -20.25 -40.00
N THR A 749 14.36 -20.65 -40.91
CA THR A 749 12.98 -21.06 -40.61
C THR A 749 12.78 -22.56 -40.81
N ASP A 750 11.77 -23.14 -40.15
CA ASP A 750 11.40 -24.55 -40.38
C ASP A 750 11.02 -24.81 -41.84
N GLY A 751 11.50 -25.93 -42.39
CA GLY A 751 11.30 -26.33 -43.78
C GLY A 751 12.15 -25.57 -44.80
N GLN A 752 13.07 -24.70 -44.37
CA GLN A 752 13.89 -23.92 -45.30
C GLN A 752 14.83 -24.83 -46.13
N SER A 753 14.87 -24.59 -47.44
CA SER A 753 15.81 -25.24 -48.34
C SER A 753 17.13 -24.48 -48.45
N VAL A 754 18.26 -25.18 -48.41
CA VAL A 754 19.61 -24.63 -48.55
C VAL A 754 20.45 -25.46 -49.52
N THR A 755 21.46 -24.86 -50.14
CA THR A 755 22.39 -25.52 -51.08
C THR A 755 23.79 -25.76 -50.50
N SER A 756 24.04 -25.28 -49.29
CA SER A 756 25.35 -25.36 -48.63
C SER A 756 25.52 -26.68 -47.88
N ASP A 757 26.75 -27.18 -47.81
CA ASP A 757 27.10 -28.37 -47.01
C ASP A 757 26.96 -28.15 -45.50
N SER A 758 26.89 -26.89 -45.08
CA SER A 758 26.71 -26.50 -43.68
C SER A 758 25.85 -25.25 -43.55
N ILE A 759 25.24 -25.09 -42.37
CA ILE A 759 24.50 -23.89 -41.97
C ILE A 759 25.00 -23.39 -40.62
N THR A 760 24.74 -22.13 -40.32
CA THR A 760 24.99 -21.56 -38.98
C THR A 760 23.67 -21.13 -38.36
N ILE A 761 23.25 -21.83 -37.30
CA ILE A 761 22.10 -21.47 -36.49
C ILE A 761 22.52 -20.32 -35.59
N LYS A 762 21.78 -19.21 -35.66
CA LYS A 762 21.96 -18.04 -34.80
C LYS A 762 20.63 -17.72 -34.15
N GLY A 763 20.70 -17.15 -32.96
CA GLY A 763 19.52 -16.81 -32.18
C GLY A 763 19.86 -16.08 -30.89
N ASN A 764 18.84 -15.95 -30.05
CA ASN A 764 18.94 -15.43 -28.70
C ASN A 764 18.30 -16.43 -27.72
N ALA A 765 18.84 -16.57 -26.51
CA ALA A 765 18.37 -17.53 -25.50
C ALA A 765 18.40 -16.92 -24.09
N ILE A 766 17.71 -17.56 -23.11
CA ILE A 766 17.77 -17.13 -21.69
C ILE A 766 19.23 -16.97 -21.24
N LYS A 767 19.53 -15.88 -20.52
CA LYS A 767 20.86 -15.66 -19.95
C LYS A 767 21.24 -16.86 -19.06
N GLU A 768 22.46 -17.36 -19.24
CA GLU A 768 23.01 -18.49 -18.48
C GLU A 768 22.16 -19.79 -18.54
N GLY A 769 21.37 -19.95 -19.61
CA GLY A 769 20.70 -21.21 -19.91
C GLY A 769 21.64 -22.28 -20.45
N VAL A 770 21.23 -23.54 -20.30
CA VAL A 770 21.89 -24.68 -20.94
C VAL A 770 21.24 -24.90 -22.30
N LEU A 771 21.84 -24.32 -23.35
CA LEU A 771 21.43 -24.51 -24.74
C LEU A 771 22.13 -25.73 -25.33
N THR A 772 21.36 -26.63 -25.95
CA THR A 772 21.91 -27.72 -26.77
C THR A 772 21.28 -27.72 -28.17
N ILE A 773 22.10 -28.05 -29.17
CA ILE A 773 21.67 -28.25 -30.55
C ILE A 773 22.14 -29.62 -31.00
N ASN A 774 21.22 -30.50 -31.38
CA ASN A 774 21.47 -31.91 -31.66
C ASN A 774 22.27 -32.62 -30.54
N GLY A 775 21.97 -32.26 -29.29
CA GLY A 775 22.64 -32.79 -28.09
C GLY A 775 24.03 -32.20 -27.80
N GLN A 776 24.54 -31.29 -28.63
CA GLN A 776 25.80 -30.57 -28.37
C GLN A 776 25.53 -29.28 -27.61
N VAL A 777 26.24 -29.04 -26.52
CA VAL A 777 26.14 -27.79 -25.73
C VAL A 777 26.66 -26.61 -26.57
N VAL A 778 25.89 -25.53 -26.61
CA VAL A 778 26.22 -24.29 -27.33
C VAL A 778 26.32 -23.14 -26.33
N SER A 779 27.43 -22.41 -26.38
CA SER A 779 27.62 -21.24 -25.52
C SER A 779 26.67 -20.11 -25.89
N ILE A 780 26.08 -19.49 -24.87
CA ILE A 780 25.31 -18.26 -24.95
C ILE A 780 26.25 -17.12 -24.54
N ASN A 781 26.36 -16.08 -25.36
CA ASN A 781 27.18 -14.90 -25.10
C ASN A 781 26.52 -14.01 -24.02
N ASP A 782 27.27 -13.05 -23.48
CA ASP A 782 26.77 -12.12 -22.44
C ASP A 782 25.58 -11.27 -22.94
N ASP A 783 25.51 -10.99 -24.25
CA ASP A 783 24.39 -10.31 -24.90
C ASP A 783 23.22 -11.26 -25.24
N MET A 784 23.22 -12.46 -24.67
CA MET A 784 22.26 -13.55 -24.88
C MET A 784 22.23 -14.14 -26.30
N SER A 785 23.12 -13.69 -27.20
CA SER A 785 23.22 -14.26 -28.54
C SER A 785 23.92 -15.61 -28.53
N PHE A 786 23.60 -16.47 -29.50
CA PHE A 786 24.36 -17.70 -29.74
C PHE A 786 24.55 -17.96 -31.23
N SER A 787 25.56 -18.77 -31.56
CA SER A 787 25.84 -19.20 -32.93
C SER A 787 26.43 -20.61 -32.92
N HIS A 788 25.93 -21.49 -33.78
CA HIS A 788 26.41 -22.86 -33.90
C HIS A 788 26.33 -23.37 -35.34
N SER A 789 27.40 -23.98 -35.84
CA SER A 789 27.48 -24.48 -37.20
C SER A 789 27.21 -25.98 -37.28
N LEU A 790 26.33 -26.38 -38.19
CA LEU A 790 25.95 -27.78 -38.43
C LEU A 790 26.31 -28.20 -39.85
N GLN A 791 26.81 -29.43 -39.99
CA GLN A 791 26.96 -30.08 -41.30
C GLN A 791 25.64 -30.74 -41.71
N LEU A 792 25.30 -30.66 -42.99
CA LEU A 792 24.04 -31.16 -43.54
C LEU A 792 24.25 -32.36 -44.47
N ALA A 793 23.50 -33.43 -44.23
CA ALA A 793 23.33 -34.54 -45.16
C ALA A 793 22.40 -34.14 -46.32
N GLN A 794 22.49 -34.84 -47.46
CA GLN A 794 21.58 -34.64 -48.58
C GLN A 794 20.13 -34.96 -48.17
N GLY A 795 19.18 -34.08 -48.49
CA GLY A 795 17.77 -34.24 -48.11
C GLY A 795 17.41 -33.58 -46.77
N GLU A 796 16.48 -34.19 -46.04
CA GLU A 796 15.96 -33.63 -44.78
C GLU A 796 16.94 -33.81 -43.62
N ASN A 797 17.26 -32.71 -42.95
CA ASN A 797 18.07 -32.67 -41.74
C ASN A 797 17.21 -32.16 -40.59
N LYS A 798 16.98 -33.01 -39.59
CA LYS A 798 16.28 -32.61 -38.36
C LYS A 798 17.26 -31.91 -37.42
N VAL A 799 16.84 -30.77 -36.90
CA VAL A 799 17.57 -30.01 -35.89
C VAL A 799 16.72 -29.96 -34.63
N THR A 800 17.24 -30.51 -33.53
CA THR A 800 16.63 -30.43 -32.21
C THR A 800 17.39 -29.40 -31.39
N ILE A 801 16.69 -28.34 -30.96
CA ILE A 801 17.24 -27.29 -30.10
C ILE A 801 16.53 -27.37 -28.75
N GLN A 802 17.32 -27.48 -27.67
CA GLN A 802 16.79 -27.52 -26.31
C GLN A 802 17.41 -26.43 -25.47
N ILE A 803 16.59 -25.71 -24.73
CA ILE A 803 17.01 -24.73 -23.74
C ILE A 803 16.35 -25.09 -22.40
N GLN A 804 17.11 -24.98 -21.32
CA GLN A 804 16.62 -25.07 -19.95
C GLN A 804 17.50 -24.23 -19.01
N PRO A 805 17.00 -23.82 -17.84
CA PRO A 805 17.85 -23.18 -16.83
C PRO A 805 18.97 -24.11 -16.34
N SER A 806 20.12 -23.54 -15.96
CA SER A 806 21.18 -24.27 -15.26
C SER A 806 20.71 -24.75 -13.88
N GLU A 807 21.31 -25.80 -13.31
CA GLU A 807 20.94 -26.29 -11.98
C GLU A 807 21.13 -25.21 -10.89
N GLU A 808 22.15 -24.37 -11.03
CA GLU A 808 22.36 -23.21 -10.18
C GLU A 808 21.18 -22.24 -10.29
N ASN A 809 20.83 -21.81 -11.51
CA ASN A 809 19.76 -20.84 -11.74
C ASN A 809 18.39 -21.38 -11.37
N LYS A 810 18.12 -22.69 -11.51
CA LYS A 810 16.90 -23.31 -11.00
C LYS A 810 16.70 -23.01 -9.51
N SER A 811 17.78 -23.03 -8.73
CA SER A 811 17.75 -22.78 -7.28
C SER A 811 17.86 -21.30 -6.90
N THR A 812 18.74 -20.53 -7.55
CA THR A 812 19.08 -19.15 -7.15
C THR A 812 18.15 -18.12 -7.76
N VAL A 813 17.84 -18.26 -9.05
CA VAL A 813 17.03 -17.32 -9.82
C VAL A 813 15.56 -17.72 -9.81
N PHE A 814 15.27 -18.97 -10.19
CA PHE A 814 13.91 -19.49 -10.27
C PHE A 814 13.39 -20.02 -8.93
N LYS A 815 14.20 -20.02 -7.86
CA LYS A 815 13.82 -20.44 -6.50
C LYS A 815 13.11 -21.80 -6.42
N ASN A 816 13.46 -22.72 -7.32
CA ASN A 816 12.85 -24.03 -7.52
C ASN A 816 11.35 -24.00 -7.90
N ASP A 817 10.86 -22.88 -8.45
CA ASP A 817 9.52 -22.77 -9.02
C ASP A 817 9.39 -23.64 -10.28
N GLY A 818 8.69 -24.77 -10.14
CA GLY A 818 8.49 -25.72 -11.24
C GLY A 818 7.73 -25.13 -12.43
N GLY A 819 6.82 -24.17 -12.20
CA GLY A 819 6.07 -23.48 -13.26
C GLY A 819 6.98 -22.55 -14.06
N ALA A 820 7.76 -21.71 -13.37
CA ALA A 820 8.70 -20.80 -14.02
C ALA A 820 9.84 -21.54 -14.73
N ILE A 821 10.36 -22.63 -14.14
CA ILE A 821 11.36 -23.50 -14.77
C ILE A 821 10.79 -24.14 -16.04
N THR A 822 9.52 -24.55 -16.02
CA THR A 822 8.85 -25.11 -17.19
C THR A 822 8.71 -24.08 -18.30
N LYS A 823 8.34 -22.83 -17.98
CA LYS A 823 8.26 -21.73 -18.97
C LYS A 823 9.63 -21.40 -19.57
N ALA A 824 10.70 -21.49 -18.77
CA ALA A 824 12.08 -21.29 -19.22
C ALA A 824 12.70 -22.51 -19.92
N THR A 825 11.97 -23.64 -20.01
CA THR A 825 12.43 -24.87 -20.66
C THR A 825 11.68 -25.10 -21.97
N LYS A 826 12.41 -25.23 -23.09
CA LYS A 826 11.80 -25.44 -24.41
C LYS A 826 12.61 -26.39 -25.25
N THR A 827 11.91 -27.28 -25.96
CA THR A 827 12.45 -28.03 -27.08
C THR A 827 11.79 -27.52 -28.36
N ILE A 828 12.61 -27.16 -29.35
CA ILE A 828 12.18 -26.79 -30.69
C ILE A 828 12.76 -27.84 -31.64
N GLU A 829 11.90 -28.42 -32.47
CA GLU A 829 12.31 -29.28 -33.58
C GLU A 829 11.96 -28.56 -34.88
N TYR A 830 12.93 -28.46 -35.79
CA TYR A 830 12.64 -27.99 -37.14
C TYR A 830 13.57 -28.64 -38.16
N THR A 831 13.14 -28.62 -39.42
CA THR A 831 13.76 -29.34 -40.54
C THR A 831 14.45 -28.36 -41.48
N ILE A 832 15.66 -28.70 -41.90
CA ILE A 832 16.38 -28.01 -42.98
C ILE A 832 16.56 -28.97 -44.14
N ILE A 833 16.19 -28.55 -45.35
CA ILE A 833 16.25 -29.38 -46.54
C ILE A 833 17.50 -28.99 -47.35
N LYS A 834 18.46 -29.90 -47.46
CA LYS A 834 19.63 -29.72 -48.33
C LYS A 834 19.29 -30.21 -49.73
N ASN A 835 19.25 -29.28 -50.69
CA ASN A 835 18.99 -29.55 -52.10
C ASN A 835 20.23 -29.99 -52.85
#